data_AF-A0A2G4FG72-F1
#
_entry.id   AF-A0A2G4FG72-F1
#
_cell.length_a   1.000
_cell.length_b   1.000
_cell.length_c   1.000
_cell.angle_alpha   90.00
_cell.angle_beta   90.00
_cell.angle_gamma   90.00
#
_symmetry.space_group_name_H-M   'P 1'
#
loop_
_entity.id
_entity.type
_entity.pdbx_description
1 polymer ?
#
loop_
_entity_poly.entity_id
_entity_poly.type
_entity_poly.pdbx_seq_one_letter_code
_entity_poly.pdbx_strand_id
1 'polypeptide(L)'
;MLTVLITLAALVGITPVAQAMPEGSAIEIVLDQFTPVVPKAKNTLRISGRILNVSGRSIDNVSVQLRVADLPLDDRSSLAAVSDADLVSDVDGGSSSINNTRTLISASLAPNQQESFIISIAIAGLGITEPGTYVIAVEALGFTAGVDEFDERKGIERTFLPWFPTGSGVTPTNITWLWPLADWPARNANGVLLNGETPKAMSPGGRLDSLVQIGANFPGQVSWFADPDLLQAASAMAQGYLVQENSSPVVGDQSAAISKWLTSLRSALDESAAASDVGSQLRVLPYADIDATAARRADLATELIRAVTQAPIISRAAIGTLVAGTTYWAPGGRIDEDIAELLASSGATTVALSARAVTTSSNSPAIASISTPAGTITALLIDPVLANLLTTPKTSANDVILARQQFLAETALLATSSTGAAHVVAAPLDVRWTPNSQLLSDLLSATTTAPWLSAHSLDELLASEPAFGQKLNYGRIAKNAELPTAYLQQVSKAQARLQQFVAILDDPAAVSVGFTQAITRTLSSAWRGTPLTGKDLLKQINIELGKQMSQVHALSKGTITFSGDAGRVPITLANDLDQSVTVSMQLVGVPAVRLESPPVTNIVIEAGRKVSVEVEARVIGGDPLPVNIQIFTPDGLKYGVPSSITLTSTAYSRAAGWVVGAAFLAILIFVVAGVTRRIWKAQRSRKSTKSSDTVSS
;
A
#
# COMPACT_ATOMS: atom_id res chain seq x y z
N MET A 1 -37.80 38.09 -6.07
CA MET A 1 -37.59 37.18 -7.22
C MET A 1 -36.20 37.43 -7.77
N LEU A 2 -35.22 36.59 -7.40
CA LEU A 2 -33.87 36.64 -7.94
C LEU A 2 -33.45 35.20 -8.22
N THR A 3 -33.24 34.90 -9.49
CA THR A 3 -32.98 33.58 -10.06
C THR A 3 -31.55 33.16 -9.74
N VAL A 4 -31.37 32.03 -9.04
CA VAL A 4 -30.05 31.45 -8.75
C VAL A 4 -29.62 30.61 -9.95
N LEU A 5 -28.51 31.01 -10.57
CA LEU A 5 -27.80 30.25 -11.60
C LEU A 5 -27.03 29.11 -10.94
N ILE A 6 -27.41 27.86 -11.21
CA ILE A 6 -26.62 26.67 -10.86
C ILE A 6 -25.63 26.43 -12.00
N THR A 7 -24.36 26.73 -11.77
CA THR A 7 -23.24 26.30 -12.62
C THR A 7 -23.01 24.80 -12.42
N LEU A 8 -23.40 24.00 -13.41
CA LEU A 8 -23.07 22.59 -13.52
C LEU A 8 -21.59 22.47 -13.92
N ALA A 9 -20.72 22.12 -12.97
CA ALA A 9 -19.35 21.77 -13.28
C ALA A 9 -19.33 20.40 -13.97
N ALA A 10 -18.92 20.38 -15.24
CA ALA A 10 -18.69 19.16 -15.99
C ALA A 10 -17.60 18.33 -15.29
N LEU A 11 -17.99 17.21 -14.68
CA LEU A 11 -17.07 16.12 -14.38
C LEU A 11 -16.54 15.62 -15.73
N VAL A 12 -15.27 15.90 -16.02
CA VAL A 12 -14.52 15.18 -17.05
C VAL A 12 -14.31 13.77 -16.50
N GLY A 13 -15.29 12.90 -16.74
CA GLY A 13 -15.14 11.47 -16.55
C GLY A 13 -14.14 10.97 -17.58
N ILE A 14 -13.00 10.48 -17.12
CA ILE A 14 -12.12 9.65 -17.93
C ILE A 14 -12.92 8.39 -18.21
N THR A 15 -13.48 8.29 -19.42
CA THR A 15 -14.08 7.05 -19.91
C THR A 15 -13.00 5.97 -19.93
N PRO A 16 -13.24 4.79 -19.35
CA PRO A 16 -12.30 3.67 -19.51
C PRO A 16 -12.16 3.36 -20.99
N VAL A 17 -10.92 3.11 -21.42
CA VAL A 17 -10.60 2.78 -22.80
C VAL A 17 -11.18 1.38 -23.07
N ALA A 18 -12.37 1.34 -23.69
CA ALA A 18 -12.76 0.20 -24.51
C ALA A 18 -11.65 -0.04 -25.54
N GLN A 19 -11.43 -1.27 -25.96
CA GLN A 19 -10.50 -1.55 -27.06
C GLN A 19 -10.87 -0.61 -28.21
N ALA A 20 -9.93 0.25 -28.62
CA ALA A 20 -10.24 1.30 -29.58
C ALA A 20 -10.66 0.63 -30.89
N MET A 21 -11.82 1.04 -31.42
CA MET A 21 -12.27 0.59 -32.72
C MET A 21 -11.15 0.83 -33.75
N PRO A 22 -10.86 -0.14 -34.66
CA PRO A 22 -9.77 0.00 -35.63
C PRO A 22 -9.88 1.31 -36.41
N GLU A 23 -8.76 2.01 -36.60
CA GLU A 23 -8.76 3.28 -37.32
C GLU A 23 -9.33 3.11 -38.72
N GLY A 24 -10.17 4.06 -39.15
CA GLY A 24 -10.88 4.02 -40.43
C GLY A 24 -12.22 3.27 -40.42
N SER A 25 -12.59 2.60 -39.32
CA SER A 25 -13.88 1.92 -39.21
C SER A 25 -15.06 2.89 -39.23
N ALA A 26 -16.07 2.58 -40.06
CA ALA A 26 -17.37 3.25 -40.11
C ALA A 26 -18.47 2.47 -39.37
N ILE A 27 -18.25 1.16 -39.18
CA ILE A 27 -19.09 0.26 -38.40
C ILE A 27 -18.26 -0.30 -37.25
N GLU A 28 -18.72 -0.09 -36.02
CA GLU A 28 -18.23 -0.79 -34.83
C GLU A 28 -18.91 -2.16 -34.74
N ILE A 29 -18.16 -3.21 -34.42
CA ILE A 29 -18.67 -4.57 -34.25
C ILE A 29 -18.43 -4.97 -32.80
N VAL A 30 -19.51 -5.36 -32.10
CA VAL A 30 -19.47 -5.74 -30.69
C VAL A 30 -19.92 -7.18 -30.55
N LEU A 31 -19.06 -8.05 -30.01
CA LEU A 31 -19.39 -9.45 -29.76
C LEU A 31 -20.19 -9.60 -28.46
N ASP A 32 -21.33 -10.29 -28.55
CA ASP A 32 -22.16 -10.65 -27.41
C ASP A 32 -21.97 -12.14 -27.04
N GLN A 33 -21.59 -13.00 -28.00
CA GLN A 33 -21.31 -14.42 -27.77
C GLN A 33 -20.20 -14.93 -28.68
N PHE A 34 -19.35 -15.80 -28.11
CA PHE A 34 -18.37 -16.59 -28.84
C PHE A 34 -18.30 -17.99 -28.22
N THR A 35 -18.81 -19.00 -28.93
CA THR A 35 -18.88 -20.38 -28.41
C THR A 35 -18.59 -21.43 -29.47
N PRO A 36 -17.95 -22.56 -29.13
CA PRO A 36 -17.43 -22.90 -27.80
C PRO A 36 -16.16 -22.09 -27.44
N VAL A 37 -15.83 -22.04 -26.14
CA VAL A 37 -14.58 -21.42 -25.65
C VAL A 37 -13.35 -22.25 -26.09
N VAL A 38 -13.45 -23.57 -26.00
CA VAL A 38 -12.45 -24.53 -26.48
C VAL A 38 -13.06 -25.36 -27.61
N PRO A 39 -12.70 -25.12 -28.88
CA PRO A 39 -13.31 -25.80 -30.02
C PRO A 39 -12.82 -27.25 -30.18
N LYS A 40 -13.75 -28.17 -30.42
CA LYS A 40 -13.50 -29.55 -30.86
C LYS A 40 -13.99 -29.74 -32.29
N ALA A 41 -13.44 -30.73 -33.00
CA ALA A 41 -13.71 -30.96 -34.42
C ALA A 41 -15.21 -31.06 -34.80
N LYS A 42 -16.04 -31.63 -33.92
CA LYS A 42 -17.50 -31.79 -34.15
C LYS A 42 -18.34 -30.61 -33.65
N ASN A 43 -17.73 -29.56 -33.10
CA ASN A 43 -18.48 -28.41 -32.62
C ASN A 43 -18.97 -27.53 -33.77
N THR A 44 -19.96 -26.70 -33.44
CA THR A 44 -20.39 -25.57 -34.25
C THR A 44 -19.89 -24.30 -33.57
N LEU A 45 -19.14 -23.49 -34.31
CA LEU A 45 -18.76 -22.14 -33.90
C LEU A 45 -19.98 -21.24 -34.07
N ARG A 46 -20.41 -20.61 -32.98
CA ARG A 46 -21.47 -19.62 -32.94
C ARG A 46 -20.91 -18.31 -32.42
N ILE A 47 -21.02 -17.29 -33.26
CA ILE A 47 -20.64 -15.91 -32.96
C ILE A 47 -21.89 -15.06 -33.12
N SER A 48 -22.25 -14.29 -32.11
CA SER A 48 -23.33 -13.30 -32.22
C SER A 48 -22.91 -11.99 -31.62
N GLY A 49 -23.51 -10.91 -32.10
CA GLY A 49 -23.16 -9.57 -31.69
C GLY A 49 -24.05 -8.53 -32.32
N ARG A 50 -23.55 -7.29 -32.29
CA ARG A 50 -24.19 -6.13 -32.87
C ARG A 50 -23.20 -5.38 -33.75
N ILE A 51 -23.73 -4.75 -34.79
CA ILE A 51 -23.03 -3.75 -35.58
C ILE A 51 -23.64 -2.39 -35.28
N LEU A 52 -22.82 -1.35 -35.18
CA LEU A 52 -23.24 0.03 -34.94
C LEU A 52 -22.61 0.93 -36.00
N ASN A 53 -23.42 1.70 -36.72
CA ASN A 53 -22.89 2.74 -37.59
C ASN A 53 -22.46 3.95 -36.75
N VAL A 54 -21.15 4.09 -36.57
CA VAL A 54 -20.53 5.21 -35.85
C VAL A 54 -20.15 6.37 -36.78
N SER A 55 -20.35 6.21 -38.08
CA SER A 55 -20.12 7.26 -39.07
C SER A 55 -21.27 8.28 -39.10
N GLY A 56 -20.99 9.46 -39.66
CA GLY A 56 -22.00 10.50 -39.86
C GLY A 56 -22.90 10.30 -41.09
N ARG A 57 -22.85 9.16 -41.79
CA ARG A 57 -23.56 8.90 -43.04
C ARG A 57 -24.26 7.54 -43.02
N SER A 58 -25.31 7.38 -43.82
CA SER A 58 -25.93 6.06 -44.00
C SER A 58 -24.99 5.11 -44.73
N ILE A 59 -25.02 3.84 -44.35
CA ILE A 59 -24.29 2.76 -45.02
C ILE A 59 -25.33 1.78 -45.56
N ASP A 60 -25.31 1.54 -46.86
CA ASP A 60 -26.29 0.68 -47.54
C ASP A 60 -25.76 -0.73 -47.75
N ASN A 61 -26.67 -1.70 -47.95
CA ASN A 61 -26.38 -3.11 -48.19
C ASN A 61 -25.41 -3.72 -47.16
N VAL A 62 -25.64 -3.43 -45.88
CA VAL A 62 -24.75 -3.87 -44.80
C VAL A 62 -24.87 -5.37 -44.61
N SER A 63 -23.76 -6.07 -44.80
CA SER A 63 -23.65 -7.52 -44.59
C SER A 63 -22.50 -7.84 -43.64
N VAL A 64 -22.62 -8.96 -42.94
CA VAL A 64 -21.58 -9.48 -42.04
C VAL A 64 -21.15 -10.86 -42.51
N GLN A 65 -19.86 -11.15 -42.46
CA GLN A 65 -19.28 -12.45 -42.79
C GLN A 65 -18.10 -12.81 -41.88
N LEU A 66 -17.77 -14.09 -41.83
CA LEU A 66 -16.60 -14.60 -41.12
C LEU A 66 -15.37 -14.61 -42.04
N ARG A 67 -14.23 -14.20 -41.50
CA ARG A 67 -12.89 -14.43 -42.07
C ARG A 67 -12.08 -15.33 -41.17
N VAL A 68 -11.24 -16.16 -41.77
CA VAL A 68 -10.31 -17.05 -41.06
C VAL A 68 -8.95 -16.97 -41.74
N ALA A 69 -7.88 -16.86 -40.96
CA ALA A 69 -6.52 -16.98 -41.48
C ALA A 69 -6.29 -18.37 -42.08
N ASP A 70 -5.60 -18.43 -43.22
CA ASP A 70 -5.33 -19.69 -43.93
C ASP A 70 -4.30 -20.56 -43.17
N LEU A 71 -3.42 -19.91 -42.39
CA LEU A 71 -2.40 -20.54 -41.55
C LEU A 71 -2.52 -20.09 -40.09
N PRO A 72 -2.11 -20.93 -39.12
CA PRO A 72 -2.03 -20.52 -37.73
C PRO A 72 -0.90 -19.51 -37.50
N LEU A 73 -0.98 -18.77 -36.40
CA LEU A 73 0.07 -17.88 -35.93
C LEU A 73 1.29 -18.68 -35.44
N ASP A 74 2.48 -18.19 -35.75
CA ASP A 74 3.75 -18.82 -35.36
C ASP A 74 4.15 -18.48 -33.91
N ASP A 75 3.88 -17.24 -33.47
CA ASP A 75 4.36 -16.76 -32.17
C ASP A 75 3.41 -15.76 -31.48
N ARG A 76 3.69 -15.56 -30.19
CA ARG A 76 2.92 -14.65 -29.32
C ARG A 76 3.05 -13.18 -29.70
N SER A 77 4.15 -12.78 -30.36
CA SER A 77 4.36 -11.37 -30.74
C SER A 77 3.35 -10.94 -31.82
N SER A 78 2.88 -11.90 -32.62
CA SER A 78 1.86 -11.70 -33.63
C SER A 78 0.47 -11.38 -33.05
N LEU A 79 0.16 -11.82 -31.82
CA LEU A 79 -1.15 -11.56 -31.19
C LEU A 79 -1.40 -10.08 -30.95
N ALA A 80 -0.38 -9.36 -30.45
CA ALA A 80 -0.49 -7.93 -30.22
C ALA A 80 -0.68 -7.16 -31.53
N ALA A 81 0.05 -7.54 -32.59
CA ALA A 81 -0.08 -6.93 -33.91
C ALA A 81 -1.49 -7.09 -34.49
N VAL A 82 -2.14 -8.23 -34.26
CA VAL A 82 -3.52 -8.49 -34.71
C VAL A 82 -4.54 -7.64 -33.92
N SER A 83 -4.37 -7.55 -32.60
CA SER A 83 -5.28 -6.78 -31.74
C SER A 83 -5.19 -5.27 -31.97
N ASP A 84 -4.03 -4.76 -32.39
CA ASP A 84 -3.77 -3.33 -32.62
C ASP A 84 -3.94 -2.90 -34.09
N ALA A 85 -4.36 -3.82 -34.99
CA ALA A 85 -4.43 -3.56 -36.42
C ALA A 85 -5.63 -2.69 -36.85
N ASP A 86 -5.37 -1.75 -37.76
CA ASP A 86 -6.38 -0.89 -38.39
C ASP A 86 -7.41 -1.68 -39.24
N LEU A 87 -8.43 -0.99 -39.74
CA LEU A 87 -9.51 -1.59 -40.53
C LEU A 87 -8.99 -2.42 -41.72
N VAL A 88 -7.97 -1.90 -42.40
CA VAL A 88 -7.25 -2.58 -43.49
C VAL A 88 -5.80 -2.71 -43.05
N SER A 89 -5.33 -3.95 -42.93
CA SER A 89 -4.00 -4.24 -42.42
C SER A 89 -3.43 -5.52 -43.04
N ASP A 90 -2.10 -5.57 -43.15
CA ASP A 90 -1.37 -6.73 -43.66
C ASP A 90 -1.55 -7.98 -42.79
N VAL A 91 -2.00 -7.83 -41.53
CA VAL A 91 -2.35 -8.96 -40.66
C VAL A 91 -3.50 -9.81 -41.19
N ASP A 92 -4.31 -9.26 -42.11
CA ASP A 92 -5.37 -10.00 -42.80
C ASP A 92 -4.88 -10.63 -44.11
N GLY A 93 -3.61 -10.41 -44.49
CA GLY A 93 -2.97 -11.07 -45.63
C GLY A 93 -2.93 -12.57 -45.40
N GLY A 94 -3.40 -13.35 -46.38
CA GLY A 94 -3.55 -14.80 -46.22
C GLY A 94 -4.72 -15.19 -45.31
N SER A 95 -5.79 -14.37 -45.26
CA SER A 95 -7.09 -14.75 -44.70
C SER A 95 -8.15 -14.87 -45.79
N SER A 96 -9.00 -15.89 -45.67
CA SER A 96 -10.10 -16.15 -46.59
C SER A 96 -11.45 -15.80 -45.97
N SER A 97 -12.32 -15.14 -46.75
CA SER A 97 -13.72 -14.97 -46.37
C SER A 97 -14.50 -16.27 -46.55
N ILE A 98 -15.27 -16.64 -45.54
CA ILE A 98 -16.08 -17.85 -45.57
C ILE A 98 -17.45 -17.51 -46.17
N ASN A 99 -17.55 -17.57 -47.50
CA ASN A 99 -18.69 -17.04 -48.27
C ASN A 99 -20.08 -17.53 -47.79
N ASN A 100 -20.20 -18.78 -47.33
CA ASN A 100 -21.48 -19.32 -46.84
C ASN A 100 -21.91 -18.77 -45.47
N THR A 101 -21.10 -17.93 -44.82
CA THR A 101 -21.45 -17.19 -43.61
C THR A 101 -21.95 -15.77 -43.88
N ARG A 102 -21.81 -15.28 -45.12
CA ARG A 102 -22.21 -13.92 -45.48
C ARG A 102 -23.72 -13.75 -45.36
N THR A 103 -24.14 -12.80 -44.54
CA THR A 103 -25.54 -12.53 -44.25
C THR A 103 -25.82 -11.03 -44.41
N LEU A 104 -26.82 -10.67 -45.21
CA LEU A 104 -27.32 -9.30 -45.28
C LEU A 104 -28.04 -8.96 -43.96
N ILE A 105 -27.54 -7.95 -43.25
CA ILE A 105 -28.07 -7.51 -41.95
C ILE A 105 -29.09 -6.40 -42.15
N SER A 106 -28.79 -5.41 -42.99
CA SER A 106 -29.70 -4.32 -43.30
C SER A 106 -29.52 -3.81 -44.73
N ALA A 107 -30.62 -3.42 -45.37
CA ALA A 107 -30.58 -2.71 -46.64
C ALA A 107 -29.98 -1.31 -46.50
N SER A 108 -30.18 -0.65 -45.34
CA SER A 108 -29.59 0.65 -45.01
C SER A 108 -29.46 0.79 -43.50
N LEU A 109 -28.28 1.20 -43.04
CA LEU A 109 -27.96 1.42 -41.63
C LEU A 109 -27.67 2.91 -41.42
N ALA A 110 -28.64 3.61 -40.83
CA ALA A 110 -28.53 5.05 -40.59
C ALA A 110 -27.46 5.39 -39.53
N PRO A 111 -26.96 6.64 -39.46
CA PRO A 111 -26.05 7.06 -38.40
C PRO A 111 -26.58 6.75 -37.00
N ASN A 112 -25.74 6.17 -36.14
CA ASN A 112 -26.07 5.71 -34.79
C ASN A 112 -27.12 4.58 -34.71
N GLN A 113 -27.50 3.97 -35.84
CA GLN A 113 -28.34 2.78 -35.83
C GLN A 113 -27.49 1.53 -35.56
N GLN A 114 -28.07 0.62 -34.77
CA GLN A 114 -27.48 -0.68 -34.47
C GLN A 114 -28.38 -1.82 -34.97
N GLU A 115 -27.76 -2.92 -35.40
CA GLU A 115 -28.45 -4.15 -35.77
C GLU A 115 -27.71 -5.37 -35.21
N SER A 116 -28.44 -6.45 -34.96
CA SER A 116 -27.86 -7.70 -34.45
C SER A 116 -27.48 -8.66 -35.59
N PHE A 117 -26.45 -9.47 -35.36
CA PHE A 117 -26.04 -10.54 -36.27
C PHE A 117 -25.78 -11.86 -35.53
N ILE A 118 -25.89 -12.96 -36.25
CA ILE A 118 -25.51 -14.31 -35.79
C ILE A 118 -24.82 -15.04 -36.95
N ILE A 119 -23.61 -15.56 -36.69
CA ILE A 119 -22.89 -16.48 -37.55
C ILE A 119 -22.88 -17.85 -36.87
N SER A 120 -23.18 -18.91 -37.62
CA SER A 120 -23.13 -20.29 -37.15
C SER A 120 -22.51 -21.18 -38.22
N ILE A 121 -21.39 -21.82 -37.91
CA ILE A 121 -20.66 -22.68 -38.85
C ILE A 121 -20.03 -23.88 -38.13
N ALA A 122 -20.05 -25.06 -38.76
CA ALA A 122 -19.31 -26.21 -38.24
C ALA A 122 -17.80 -25.92 -38.26
N ILE A 123 -17.05 -26.34 -37.23
CA ILE A 123 -15.58 -26.14 -37.19
C ILE A 123 -14.90 -26.72 -38.44
N ALA A 124 -15.37 -27.88 -38.93
CA ALA A 124 -14.88 -28.50 -40.17
C ALA A 124 -15.11 -27.65 -41.43
N GLY A 125 -16.00 -26.66 -41.39
CA GLY A 125 -16.27 -25.72 -42.47
C GLY A 125 -15.39 -24.47 -42.45
N LEU A 126 -14.49 -24.30 -41.47
CA LEU A 126 -13.60 -23.14 -41.35
C LEU A 126 -12.39 -23.20 -42.29
N GLY A 127 -12.14 -24.33 -42.95
CA GLY A 127 -10.97 -24.50 -43.82
C GLY A 127 -9.65 -24.71 -43.08
N ILE A 128 -9.67 -24.79 -41.75
CA ILE A 128 -8.48 -25.08 -40.93
C ILE A 128 -8.09 -26.56 -41.04
N THR A 129 -6.84 -26.85 -41.39
CA THR A 129 -6.37 -28.22 -41.65
C THR A 129 -5.33 -28.73 -40.66
N GLU A 130 -4.63 -27.83 -39.98
CA GLU A 130 -3.58 -28.18 -39.01
C GLU A 130 -3.86 -27.63 -37.61
N PRO A 131 -3.43 -28.32 -36.54
CA PRO A 131 -3.55 -27.80 -35.19
C PRO A 131 -2.77 -26.48 -35.02
N GLY A 132 -3.37 -25.48 -34.37
CA GLY A 132 -2.73 -24.19 -34.16
C GLY A 132 -3.68 -23.11 -33.67
N THR A 133 -3.15 -21.89 -33.53
CA THR A 133 -3.91 -20.71 -33.13
C THR A 133 -4.20 -19.83 -34.33
N TYR A 134 -5.46 -19.74 -34.73
CA TYR A 134 -5.86 -18.98 -35.92
C TYR A 134 -6.40 -17.60 -35.57
N VAL A 135 -6.11 -16.61 -36.40
CA VAL A 135 -6.85 -15.34 -36.41
C VAL A 135 -8.19 -15.57 -37.09
N ILE A 136 -9.25 -15.09 -36.45
CA ILE A 136 -10.59 -15.07 -37.02
C ILE A 136 -11.16 -13.67 -36.88
N ALA A 137 -11.99 -13.26 -37.83
CA ALA A 137 -12.58 -11.93 -37.79
C ALA A 137 -14.04 -11.92 -38.22
N VAL A 138 -14.84 -11.11 -37.55
CA VAL A 138 -16.15 -10.72 -38.07
C VAL A 138 -15.94 -9.46 -38.90
N GLU A 139 -16.27 -9.53 -40.19
CA GLU A 139 -16.11 -8.45 -41.14
C GLU A 139 -17.49 -7.89 -41.50
N ALA A 140 -17.66 -6.57 -41.38
CA ALA A 140 -18.83 -5.85 -41.86
C ALA A 140 -18.51 -5.18 -43.20
N LEU A 141 -19.29 -5.51 -44.23
CA LEU A 141 -19.20 -4.95 -45.57
C LEU A 141 -20.41 -4.05 -45.81
N GLY A 142 -20.21 -2.96 -46.55
CA GLY A 142 -21.31 -2.09 -46.95
C GLY A 142 -20.89 -1.01 -47.94
N PHE A 143 -21.90 -0.35 -48.50
CA PHE A 143 -21.73 0.68 -49.52
C PHE A 143 -21.93 2.08 -48.92
N THR A 144 -21.12 3.05 -49.33
CA THR A 144 -21.35 4.46 -49.04
C THR A 144 -21.38 5.25 -50.35
N ALA A 145 -22.41 6.07 -50.55
CA ALA A 145 -22.56 6.86 -51.77
C ALA A 145 -21.32 7.72 -52.06
N GLY A 146 -20.79 7.61 -53.28
CA GLY A 146 -19.59 8.33 -53.74
C GLY A 146 -18.31 7.49 -53.84
N VAL A 147 -18.38 6.18 -53.56
CA VAL A 147 -17.29 5.21 -53.75
C VAL A 147 -17.72 4.19 -54.83
N ASP A 148 -16.82 3.83 -55.75
CA ASP A 148 -17.13 2.97 -56.91
C ASP A 148 -17.22 1.45 -56.58
N GLU A 149 -17.00 1.07 -55.32
CA GLU A 149 -16.95 -0.34 -54.87
C GLU A 149 -18.20 -0.70 -54.03
N PHE A 150 -18.91 -1.77 -54.42
CA PHE A 150 -20.16 -2.19 -53.78
C PHE A 150 -19.97 -3.03 -52.50
N ASP A 151 -18.77 -3.59 -52.29
CA ASP A 151 -18.43 -4.51 -51.18
C ASP A 151 -17.21 -4.01 -50.39
N GLU A 152 -17.24 -2.75 -49.95
CA GLU A 152 -16.15 -2.17 -49.16
C GLU A 152 -16.24 -2.62 -47.69
N ARG A 153 -15.10 -2.96 -47.09
CA ARG A 153 -15.01 -3.22 -45.64
C ARG A 153 -15.28 -1.93 -44.87
N LYS A 154 -16.27 -1.98 -43.97
CA LYS A 154 -16.67 -0.85 -43.11
C LYS A 154 -16.38 -1.07 -41.63
N GLY A 155 -16.19 -2.31 -41.21
CA GLY A 155 -15.80 -2.66 -39.85
C GLY A 155 -15.17 -4.04 -39.80
N ILE A 156 -14.31 -4.27 -38.81
CA ILE A 156 -13.71 -5.57 -38.54
C ILE A 156 -13.48 -5.74 -37.03
N GLU A 157 -13.82 -6.91 -36.50
CA GLU A 157 -13.50 -7.31 -35.13
C GLU A 157 -12.70 -8.60 -35.16
N ARG A 158 -11.45 -8.53 -34.73
CA ARG A 158 -10.50 -9.65 -34.79
C ARG A 158 -10.42 -10.34 -33.43
N THR A 159 -10.37 -11.66 -33.45
CA THR A 159 -10.11 -12.47 -32.26
C THR A 159 -9.39 -13.75 -32.65
N PHE A 160 -9.20 -14.65 -31.69
CA PHE A 160 -8.37 -15.83 -31.87
C PHE A 160 -9.16 -17.12 -31.62
N LEU A 161 -8.78 -18.17 -32.35
CA LEU A 161 -9.34 -19.50 -32.21
C LEU A 161 -8.21 -20.53 -32.12
N PRO A 162 -7.76 -20.88 -30.90
CA PRO A 162 -6.90 -22.04 -30.69
C PRO A 162 -7.66 -23.32 -31.03
N TRP A 163 -7.16 -24.10 -31.98
CA TRP A 163 -7.77 -25.34 -32.42
C TRP A 163 -6.76 -26.49 -32.38
N PHE A 164 -6.94 -27.36 -31.39
CA PHE A 164 -6.09 -28.53 -31.17
C PHE A 164 -6.98 -29.76 -31.01
N PRO A 165 -7.35 -30.43 -32.11
CA PRO A 165 -8.21 -31.60 -32.04
C PRO A 165 -7.54 -32.73 -31.24
N THR A 166 -8.35 -33.63 -30.66
CA THR A 166 -7.85 -34.79 -29.93
C THR A 166 -6.89 -35.61 -30.81
N GLY A 167 -5.72 -35.94 -30.27
CA GLY A 167 -4.67 -36.63 -31.02
C GLY A 167 -3.75 -35.72 -31.84
N SER A 168 -3.88 -34.40 -31.74
CA SER A 168 -2.97 -33.42 -32.37
C SER A 168 -1.51 -33.49 -31.87
N GLY A 169 -1.25 -34.16 -30.75
CA GLY A 169 0.10 -34.30 -30.20
C GLY A 169 0.65 -33.05 -29.51
N VAL A 170 -0.20 -32.03 -29.27
CA VAL A 170 0.20 -30.84 -28.49
C VAL A 170 0.65 -31.25 -27.09
N THR A 171 1.81 -30.77 -26.68
CA THR A 171 2.27 -30.91 -25.30
C THR A 171 1.67 -29.76 -24.47
N PRO A 172 0.86 -30.03 -23.44
CA PRO A 172 0.23 -28.96 -22.67
C PRO A 172 1.24 -28.03 -22.01
N THR A 173 0.91 -26.75 -21.97
CA THR A 173 1.56 -25.79 -21.08
C THR A 173 1.00 -25.95 -19.68
N ASN A 174 1.87 -26.19 -18.72
CA ASN A 174 1.54 -26.22 -17.31
C ASN A 174 1.32 -24.79 -16.82
N ILE A 175 0.16 -24.54 -16.23
CA ILE A 175 -0.20 -23.22 -15.70
C ILE A 175 -0.40 -23.29 -14.19
N THR A 176 0.26 -22.38 -13.47
CA THR A 176 0.10 -22.18 -12.03
C THR A 176 -0.58 -20.83 -11.79
N TRP A 177 -1.75 -20.87 -11.14
CA TRP A 177 -2.53 -19.69 -10.80
C TRP A 177 -2.16 -19.19 -9.40
N LEU A 178 -1.70 -17.94 -9.27
CA LEU A 178 -1.49 -17.30 -7.97
C LEU A 178 -2.70 -16.43 -7.62
N TRP A 179 -3.24 -16.61 -6.41
CA TRP A 179 -4.53 -16.08 -6.00
C TRP A 179 -4.43 -15.15 -4.78
N PRO A 180 -4.27 -13.83 -4.97
CA PRO A 180 -4.08 -12.91 -3.87
C PRO A 180 -5.41 -12.47 -3.22
N LEU A 181 -5.43 -12.54 -1.90
CA LEU A 181 -6.45 -12.01 -0.99
C LEU A 181 -5.78 -10.97 -0.07
N ALA A 182 -5.66 -9.75 -0.57
CA ALA A 182 -5.15 -8.59 0.19
C ALA A 182 -6.03 -7.39 -0.09
N ASP A 183 -6.10 -6.40 0.80
CA ASP A 183 -6.90 -5.18 0.60
C ASP A 183 -6.14 -3.92 1.11
N TRP A 184 -6.82 -2.77 1.22
CA TRP A 184 -6.24 -1.59 1.87
C TRP A 184 -6.24 -1.77 3.39
N PRO A 185 -5.08 -1.71 4.07
CA PRO A 185 -5.01 -1.87 5.52
C PRO A 185 -5.38 -0.56 6.24
N ALA A 186 -6.54 -0.01 5.92
CA ALA A 186 -7.03 1.31 6.33
C ALA A 186 -7.62 1.27 7.76
N ARG A 187 -6.86 0.79 8.74
CA ARG A 187 -7.29 0.55 10.12
C ARG A 187 -6.31 1.15 11.13
N ASN A 188 -6.79 2.03 12.00
CA ASN A 188 -5.95 2.75 12.97
C ASN A 188 -5.53 1.88 14.18
N ALA A 189 -4.84 2.48 15.16
CA ALA A 189 -4.29 1.74 16.31
C ALA A 189 -5.38 1.23 17.25
N ASN A 190 -6.55 1.87 17.26
CA ASN A 190 -7.72 1.47 18.04
C ASN A 190 -8.63 0.47 17.32
N GLY A 191 -8.26 0.01 16.11
CA GLY A 191 -9.04 -0.94 15.32
C GLY A 191 -10.20 -0.33 14.53
N VAL A 192 -10.33 1.00 14.49
CA VAL A 192 -11.36 1.69 13.69
C VAL A 192 -10.92 1.73 12.23
N LEU A 193 -11.83 1.37 11.32
CA LEU A 193 -11.61 1.47 9.87
C LEU A 193 -11.78 2.93 9.42
N LEU A 194 -10.93 3.38 8.51
CA LEU A 194 -11.02 4.74 7.94
C LEU A 194 -12.20 4.91 6.99
N ASN A 195 -12.67 3.82 6.39
CA ASN A 195 -13.77 3.81 5.44
C ASN A 195 -14.44 2.42 5.42
N GLY A 196 -15.57 2.31 4.69
CA GLY A 196 -16.32 1.06 4.56
C GLY A 196 -15.92 0.19 3.36
N GLU A 197 -14.77 0.41 2.71
CA GLU A 197 -14.40 -0.29 1.48
C GLU A 197 -14.08 -1.77 1.72
N THR A 198 -13.25 -2.08 2.72
CA THR A 198 -12.88 -3.48 3.04
C THR A 198 -14.07 -4.35 3.45
N PRO A 199 -14.99 -3.90 4.33
CA PRO A 199 -16.23 -4.63 4.59
C PRO A 199 -17.05 -4.88 3.32
N LYS A 200 -17.19 -3.88 2.44
CA LYS A 200 -17.92 -4.02 1.17
C LYS A 200 -17.24 -5.01 0.22
N ALA A 201 -15.91 -5.04 0.19
CA ALA A 201 -15.15 -5.98 -0.63
C ALA A 201 -15.38 -7.45 -0.24
N MET A 202 -15.60 -7.74 1.05
CA MET A 202 -15.92 -9.09 1.57
C MET A 202 -17.42 -9.43 1.55
N SER A 203 -18.28 -8.43 1.35
CA SER A 203 -19.73 -8.62 1.32
C SER A 203 -20.18 -9.23 -0.01
N PRO A 204 -21.40 -9.82 -0.11
CA PRO A 204 -21.89 -10.44 -1.33
C PRO A 204 -21.75 -9.55 -2.57
N GLY A 205 -21.08 -10.06 -3.61
CA GLY A 205 -20.81 -9.32 -4.85
C GLY A 205 -19.61 -8.37 -4.77
N GLY A 206 -18.95 -8.26 -3.61
CA GLY A 206 -17.66 -7.60 -3.45
C GLY A 206 -16.52 -8.40 -4.10
N ARG A 207 -15.37 -7.76 -4.33
CA ARG A 207 -14.26 -8.41 -5.04
C ARG A 207 -13.65 -9.59 -4.27
N LEU A 208 -13.51 -9.49 -2.95
CA LEU A 208 -12.93 -10.55 -2.11
C LEU A 208 -13.92 -11.70 -1.92
N ASP A 209 -15.23 -11.40 -1.89
CA ASP A 209 -16.27 -12.43 -1.96
C ASP A 209 -16.17 -13.18 -3.29
N SER A 210 -16.14 -12.47 -4.42
CA SER A 210 -16.02 -13.06 -5.76
C SER A 210 -14.77 -13.94 -5.91
N LEU A 211 -13.60 -13.48 -5.44
CA LEU A 211 -12.36 -14.25 -5.48
C LEU A 211 -12.44 -15.55 -4.67
N VAL A 212 -13.08 -15.53 -3.49
CA VAL A 212 -13.27 -16.72 -2.66
C VAL A 212 -14.27 -17.68 -3.31
N GLN A 213 -15.41 -17.20 -3.78
CA GLN A 213 -16.43 -18.04 -4.43
C GLN A 213 -15.92 -18.71 -5.71
N ILE A 214 -15.18 -17.98 -6.55
CA ILE A 214 -14.60 -18.54 -7.77
C ILE A 214 -13.53 -19.56 -7.41
N GLY A 215 -12.57 -19.22 -6.54
CA GLY A 215 -11.50 -20.14 -6.16
C GLY A 215 -12.03 -21.44 -5.51
N ALA A 216 -13.10 -21.35 -4.73
CA ALA A 216 -13.76 -22.52 -4.13
C ALA A 216 -14.30 -23.52 -5.16
N ASN A 217 -14.70 -23.06 -6.37
CA ASN A 217 -15.20 -23.94 -7.42
C ASN A 217 -14.08 -24.71 -8.17
N PHE A 218 -12.82 -24.38 -7.92
CA PHE A 218 -11.66 -24.98 -8.58
C PHE A 218 -10.61 -25.45 -7.57
N PRO A 219 -10.96 -26.37 -6.65
CA PRO A 219 -10.04 -26.84 -5.61
C PRO A 219 -8.79 -27.47 -6.23
N GLY A 220 -7.62 -27.09 -5.71
CA GLY A 220 -6.31 -27.56 -6.20
C GLY A 220 -5.79 -26.87 -7.47
N GLN A 221 -6.57 -25.99 -8.12
CA GLN A 221 -6.12 -25.26 -9.32
C GLN A 221 -5.56 -23.88 -9.00
N VAL A 222 -6.01 -23.26 -7.91
CA VAL A 222 -5.56 -21.93 -7.46
C VAL A 222 -4.67 -22.02 -6.24
N SER A 223 -3.64 -21.19 -6.18
CA SER A 223 -2.70 -21.11 -5.05
C SER A 223 -3.05 -19.90 -4.18
N TRP A 224 -3.50 -20.13 -2.95
CA TRP A 224 -4.03 -19.07 -2.08
C TRP A 224 -2.93 -18.27 -1.39
N PHE A 225 -2.97 -16.94 -1.55
CA PHE A 225 -2.09 -15.99 -0.85
C PHE A 225 -2.94 -14.98 -0.09
N ALA A 226 -2.85 -14.92 1.23
CA ALA A 226 -3.61 -13.95 2.01
C ALA A 226 -2.70 -12.94 2.73
N ASP A 227 -3.13 -11.68 2.80
CA ASP A 227 -2.54 -10.69 3.70
C ASP A 227 -2.96 -10.99 5.15
N PRO A 228 -2.01 -11.21 6.09
CA PRO A 228 -2.31 -11.36 7.50
C PRO A 228 -3.15 -10.22 8.11
N ASP A 229 -2.99 -8.97 7.66
CA ASP A 229 -3.82 -7.85 8.16
C ASP A 229 -5.28 -8.00 7.69
N LEU A 230 -5.51 -8.46 6.46
CA LEU A 230 -6.85 -8.74 5.94
C LEU A 230 -7.53 -9.83 6.77
N LEU A 231 -6.83 -10.93 7.05
CA LEU A 231 -7.36 -12.03 7.86
C LEU A 231 -7.66 -11.57 9.29
N GLN A 232 -6.76 -10.82 9.91
CA GLN A 232 -6.94 -10.25 11.24
C GLN A 232 -8.12 -9.25 11.27
N ALA A 233 -8.27 -8.43 10.22
CA ALA A 233 -9.40 -7.51 10.07
C ALA A 233 -10.71 -8.24 9.92
N ALA A 234 -10.80 -9.25 9.04
CA ALA A 234 -11.98 -10.07 8.87
C ALA A 234 -12.42 -10.73 10.19
N SER A 235 -11.47 -11.33 10.92
CA SER A 235 -11.72 -11.99 12.20
C SER A 235 -12.28 -11.02 13.25
N ALA A 236 -11.72 -9.82 13.35
CA ALA A 236 -12.22 -8.78 14.24
C ALA A 236 -13.61 -8.26 13.80
N MET A 237 -13.79 -7.96 12.52
CA MET A 237 -15.05 -7.42 11.99
C MET A 237 -16.22 -8.39 12.10
N ALA A 238 -15.96 -9.71 12.04
CA ALA A 238 -16.96 -10.74 12.30
C ALA A 238 -17.59 -10.64 13.71
N GLN A 239 -16.88 -10.04 14.68
CA GLN A 239 -17.33 -9.83 16.06
C GLN A 239 -17.98 -8.45 16.28
N GLY A 240 -17.98 -7.59 15.25
CA GLY A 240 -18.39 -6.18 15.33
C GLY A 240 -17.20 -5.25 15.11
N TYR A 241 -17.44 -4.10 14.47
CA TYR A 241 -16.39 -3.13 14.14
C TYR A 241 -16.94 -1.71 14.04
N LEU A 242 -16.01 -0.75 14.02
CA LEU A 242 -16.30 0.66 13.83
C LEU A 242 -15.69 1.16 12.52
N VAL A 243 -16.41 2.05 11.85
CA VAL A 243 -15.98 2.78 10.66
C VAL A 243 -16.03 4.27 10.94
N GLN A 244 -15.01 4.99 10.49
CA GLN A 244 -14.98 6.44 10.56
C GLN A 244 -15.96 7.04 9.53
N GLU A 245 -16.97 7.76 10.00
CA GLU A 245 -17.91 8.51 9.16
C GLU A 245 -18.06 9.94 9.68
N ASN A 246 -17.96 10.96 8.81
CA ASN A 246 -18.12 12.37 9.19
C ASN A 246 -17.30 12.78 10.43
N SER A 247 -16.07 12.27 10.55
CA SER A 247 -15.17 12.48 11.69
C SER A 247 -15.56 11.82 13.02
N SER A 248 -16.53 10.90 13.03
CA SER A 248 -16.91 10.10 14.21
C SER A 248 -16.95 8.60 13.90
N PRO A 249 -16.56 7.71 14.82
CA PRO A 249 -16.74 6.28 14.65
C PRO A 249 -18.23 5.89 14.71
N VAL A 250 -18.69 5.09 13.75
CA VAL A 250 -20.04 4.51 13.67
C VAL A 250 -19.92 3.00 13.61
N VAL A 251 -20.91 2.28 14.15
CA VAL A 251 -20.97 0.81 14.13
C VAL A 251 -21.19 0.31 12.71
N GLY A 252 -20.32 -0.59 12.25
CA GLY A 252 -20.45 -1.24 10.95
C GLY A 252 -21.54 -2.30 10.93
N ASP A 253 -22.13 -2.55 9.75
CA ASP A 253 -23.33 -3.39 9.56
C ASP A 253 -23.05 -4.72 8.82
N GLN A 254 -21.81 -4.95 8.38
CA GLN A 254 -21.45 -6.12 7.55
C GLN A 254 -20.90 -7.34 8.33
N SER A 255 -20.96 -7.39 9.66
CA SER A 255 -20.34 -8.47 10.46
C SER A 255 -20.85 -9.88 10.10
N ALA A 256 -22.14 -10.02 9.77
CA ALA A 256 -22.71 -11.30 9.35
C ALA A 256 -22.18 -11.75 7.98
N ALA A 257 -22.07 -10.83 7.03
CA ALA A 257 -21.50 -11.10 5.71
C ALA A 257 -20.03 -11.53 5.81
N ILE A 258 -19.25 -10.84 6.64
CA ILE A 258 -17.83 -11.15 6.87
C ILE A 258 -17.65 -12.50 7.58
N SER A 259 -18.53 -12.84 8.52
CA SER A 259 -18.55 -14.18 9.15
C SER A 259 -18.80 -15.28 8.11
N LYS A 260 -19.72 -15.06 7.16
CA LYS A 260 -19.97 -15.98 6.06
C LYS A 260 -18.76 -16.09 5.14
N TRP A 261 -18.13 -14.96 4.79
CA TRP A 261 -16.91 -14.92 3.97
C TRP A 261 -15.77 -15.74 4.60
N LEU A 262 -15.52 -15.59 5.91
CA LEU A 262 -14.53 -16.39 6.64
C LEU A 262 -14.81 -17.89 6.58
N THR A 263 -16.08 -18.29 6.73
CA THR A 263 -16.50 -19.69 6.61
C THR A 263 -16.26 -20.23 5.20
N SER A 264 -16.64 -19.46 4.16
CA SER A 264 -16.38 -19.84 2.77
C SER A 264 -14.89 -19.95 2.46
N LEU A 265 -14.06 -19.03 2.97
CA LEU A 265 -12.61 -19.09 2.81
C LEU A 265 -12.02 -20.34 3.46
N ARG A 266 -12.42 -20.68 4.69
CA ARG A 266 -11.95 -21.90 5.37
C ARG A 266 -12.33 -23.16 4.60
N SER A 267 -13.58 -23.27 4.14
CA SER A 267 -14.03 -24.40 3.32
C SER A 267 -13.20 -24.53 2.04
N ALA A 268 -12.97 -23.43 1.34
CA ALA A 268 -12.17 -23.42 0.10
C ALA A 268 -10.72 -23.86 0.34
N LEU A 269 -10.12 -23.45 1.46
CA LEU A 269 -8.77 -23.86 1.86
C LEU A 269 -8.70 -25.35 2.23
N ASP A 270 -9.67 -25.85 2.99
CA ASP A 270 -9.75 -27.27 3.38
C ASP A 270 -9.94 -28.17 2.16
N GLU A 271 -10.84 -27.79 1.24
CA GLU A 271 -11.08 -28.51 -0.03
C GLU A 271 -9.84 -28.47 -0.94
N SER A 272 -9.14 -27.33 -1.01
CA SER A 272 -7.90 -27.20 -1.80
C SER A 272 -6.76 -28.06 -1.21
N ALA A 273 -6.64 -28.11 0.11
CA ALA A 273 -5.66 -28.93 0.81
C ALA A 273 -5.93 -30.43 0.58
N ALA A 274 -7.20 -30.84 0.67
CA ALA A 274 -7.60 -32.22 0.38
C ALA A 274 -7.37 -32.60 -1.10
N ALA A 275 -7.66 -31.70 -2.04
CA ALA A 275 -7.46 -31.94 -3.46
C ALA A 275 -5.98 -32.12 -3.84
N SER A 276 -5.06 -31.56 -3.05
CA SER A 276 -3.61 -31.58 -3.32
C SER A 276 -2.83 -32.51 -2.38
N ASP A 277 -3.50 -33.23 -1.47
CA ASP A 277 -2.90 -34.10 -0.45
C ASP A 277 -1.81 -33.41 0.40
N VAL A 278 -2.08 -32.17 0.85
CA VAL A 278 -1.17 -31.39 1.70
C VAL A 278 -1.86 -30.93 3.00
N GLY A 279 -1.06 -30.57 4.01
CA GLY A 279 -1.57 -30.05 5.29
C GLY A 279 -2.12 -28.62 5.24
N SER A 280 -1.74 -27.82 4.23
CA SER A 280 -2.32 -26.49 3.97
C SER A 280 -1.89 -25.98 2.59
N GLN A 281 -2.81 -25.28 1.92
CA GLN A 281 -2.56 -24.53 0.67
C GLN A 281 -2.43 -23.02 0.90
N LEU A 282 -2.59 -22.54 2.15
CA LEU A 282 -2.54 -21.11 2.45
C LEU A 282 -1.09 -20.63 2.57
N ARG A 283 -0.66 -19.78 1.64
CA ARG A 283 0.53 -18.95 1.80
C ARG A 283 0.12 -17.55 2.24
N VAL A 284 1.04 -16.83 2.88
CA VAL A 284 0.75 -15.49 3.41
C VAL A 284 1.72 -14.47 2.86
N LEU A 285 1.23 -13.24 2.72
CA LEU A 285 2.07 -12.08 2.46
C LEU A 285 2.72 -11.60 3.77
N PRO A 286 3.79 -10.79 3.73
CA PRO A 286 4.18 -10.02 4.90
C PRO A 286 3.03 -9.13 5.39
N TYR A 287 2.93 -8.96 6.71
CA TYR A 287 1.82 -8.23 7.34
C TYR A 287 1.54 -6.87 6.68
N ALA A 288 0.26 -6.65 6.34
CA ALA A 288 -0.26 -5.42 5.73
C ALA A 288 0.31 -5.10 4.34
N ASP A 289 0.83 -6.11 3.62
CA ASP A 289 1.46 -5.94 2.31
C ASP A 289 2.51 -4.80 2.34
N ILE A 290 3.40 -4.88 3.35
CA ILE A 290 4.42 -3.86 3.59
C ILE A 290 5.30 -3.68 2.34
N ASP A 291 5.50 -2.43 1.94
CA ASP A 291 6.41 -2.06 0.87
C ASP A 291 7.86 -2.14 1.38
N ALA A 292 8.57 -3.20 0.98
CA ALA A 292 9.94 -3.45 1.39
C ALA A 292 10.89 -2.33 0.93
N THR A 293 10.65 -1.76 -0.25
CA THR A 293 11.44 -0.62 -0.75
C THR A 293 11.24 0.57 0.18
N ALA A 294 9.99 0.90 0.49
CA ALA A 294 9.67 2.00 1.40
C ALA A 294 10.26 1.79 2.81
N ALA A 295 10.10 0.59 3.38
CA ALA A 295 10.64 0.25 4.69
C ALA A 295 12.18 0.42 4.72
N ARG A 296 12.88 -0.09 3.71
CA ARG A 296 14.34 0.09 3.61
C ARG A 296 14.74 1.56 3.46
N ARG A 297 14.06 2.32 2.59
CA ARG A 297 14.34 3.75 2.35
C ARG A 297 14.06 4.63 3.57
N ALA A 298 13.19 4.17 4.48
CA ALA A 298 12.84 4.86 5.71
C ALA A 298 13.72 4.49 6.92
N ASP A 299 14.73 3.62 6.73
CA ASP A 299 15.50 3.00 7.82
C ASP A 299 14.61 2.20 8.80
N LEU A 300 13.58 1.56 8.27
CA LEU A 300 12.60 0.75 9.00
C LEU A 300 12.68 -0.72 8.60
N ALA A 301 13.89 -1.23 8.33
CA ALA A 301 14.09 -2.64 7.95
C ALA A 301 13.58 -3.62 9.02
N THR A 302 13.65 -3.25 10.30
CA THR A 302 13.07 -4.02 11.42
C THR A 302 11.56 -4.23 11.28
N GLU A 303 10.84 -3.27 10.69
CA GLU A 303 9.40 -3.42 10.45
C GLU A 303 9.11 -4.45 9.35
N LEU A 304 9.94 -4.53 8.32
CA LEU A 304 9.83 -5.60 7.31
C LEU A 304 10.14 -6.97 7.93
N ILE A 305 11.22 -7.09 8.69
CA ILE A 305 11.58 -8.34 9.38
C ILE A 305 10.42 -8.79 10.28
N ARG A 306 9.85 -7.86 11.05
CA ARG A 306 8.67 -8.14 11.89
C ARG A 306 7.47 -8.56 11.05
N ALA A 307 7.17 -7.87 9.96
CA ALA A 307 6.04 -8.17 9.09
C ALA A 307 6.14 -9.56 8.45
N VAL A 308 7.35 -10.00 8.06
CA VAL A 308 7.62 -11.34 7.52
C VAL A 308 7.50 -12.41 8.61
N THR A 309 8.16 -12.21 9.76
CA THR A 309 8.24 -13.21 10.83
C THR A 309 6.93 -13.41 11.59
N GLN A 310 6.11 -12.36 11.73
CA GLN A 310 4.81 -12.43 12.41
C GLN A 310 3.66 -12.86 11.50
N ALA A 311 3.83 -12.81 10.17
CA ALA A 311 2.76 -13.11 9.21
C ALA A 311 2.11 -14.49 9.43
N PRO A 312 2.86 -15.61 9.58
CA PRO A 312 2.25 -16.92 9.84
C PRO A 312 1.52 -16.99 11.19
N ILE A 313 2.05 -16.34 12.23
CA ILE A 313 1.50 -16.35 13.59
C ILE A 313 0.14 -15.62 13.60
N ILE A 314 0.11 -14.42 13.05
CA ILE A 314 -1.10 -13.58 12.98
C ILE A 314 -2.17 -14.27 12.14
N SER A 315 -1.80 -14.84 10.99
CA SER A 315 -2.74 -15.51 10.09
C SER A 315 -3.38 -16.74 10.75
N ARG A 316 -2.57 -17.59 11.39
CA ARG A 316 -3.08 -18.77 12.13
C ARG A 316 -3.99 -18.36 13.28
N ALA A 317 -3.64 -17.31 14.03
CA ALA A 317 -4.48 -16.79 15.11
C ALA A 317 -5.81 -16.23 14.59
N ALA A 318 -5.82 -15.59 13.41
CA ALA A 318 -6.99 -14.96 12.84
C ALA A 318 -8.03 -15.97 12.33
N ILE A 319 -7.59 -17.03 11.63
CA ILE A 319 -8.51 -17.94 10.94
C ILE A 319 -8.42 -19.42 11.35
N GLY A 320 -7.40 -19.83 12.11
CA GLY A 320 -7.26 -21.20 12.61
C GLY A 320 -6.65 -22.20 11.62
N THR A 321 -6.16 -21.74 10.46
CA THR A 321 -5.56 -22.58 9.41
C THR A 321 -4.03 -22.56 9.48
N LEU A 322 -3.38 -23.68 9.16
CA LEU A 322 -1.92 -23.75 9.01
C LEU A 322 -1.46 -22.92 7.80
N VAL A 323 -0.23 -22.44 7.82
CA VAL A 323 0.35 -21.65 6.72
C VAL A 323 1.50 -22.43 6.09
N ALA A 324 1.50 -22.54 4.77
CA ALA A 324 2.49 -23.27 3.98
C ALA A 324 3.80 -22.47 3.74
N GLY A 325 3.75 -21.14 3.86
CA GLY A 325 4.94 -20.28 3.77
C GLY A 325 4.61 -18.80 3.59
N THR A 326 5.65 -17.97 3.61
CA THR A 326 5.56 -16.52 3.37
C THR A 326 6.11 -16.18 1.99
N THR A 327 5.34 -15.44 1.21
CA THR A 327 5.70 -14.99 -0.14
C THR A 327 5.63 -13.48 -0.20
N TYR A 328 6.72 -12.83 -0.62
CA TYR A 328 6.68 -11.40 -0.89
C TYR A 328 6.09 -11.14 -2.26
N TRP A 329 4.93 -10.48 -2.35
CA TRP A 329 4.38 -10.06 -3.64
C TRP A 329 4.91 -8.66 -3.96
N ALA A 330 5.84 -8.56 -4.91
CA ALA A 330 6.51 -7.29 -5.14
C ALA A 330 5.55 -6.27 -5.77
N PRO A 331 5.44 -5.04 -5.24
CA PRO A 331 4.62 -3.99 -5.84
C PRO A 331 5.08 -3.69 -7.27
N GLY A 332 4.17 -3.88 -8.25
CA GLY A 332 4.49 -3.74 -9.67
C GLY A 332 5.44 -4.82 -10.22
N GLY A 333 5.60 -5.92 -9.48
CA GLY A 333 6.39 -7.10 -9.85
C GLY A 333 7.90 -6.88 -9.86
N ARG A 334 8.45 -5.93 -9.10
CA ARG A 334 9.87 -5.57 -9.16
C ARG A 334 10.50 -5.34 -7.78
N ILE A 335 11.74 -5.80 -7.62
CA ILE A 335 12.62 -5.54 -6.47
C ILE A 335 14.03 -5.22 -6.97
N ASP A 336 14.86 -4.62 -6.11
CA ASP A 336 16.31 -4.50 -6.31
C ASP A 336 17.08 -5.52 -5.45
N GLU A 337 18.40 -5.55 -5.60
CA GLU A 337 19.29 -6.50 -4.91
C GLU A 337 19.27 -6.31 -3.39
N ASP A 338 19.25 -5.06 -2.91
CA ASP A 338 19.20 -4.72 -1.48
C ASP A 338 17.90 -5.23 -0.82
N ILE A 339 16.79 -5.20 -1.55
CA ILE A 339 15.50 -5.73 -1.12
C ILE A 339 15.47 -7.25 -1.19
N ALA A 340 16.04 -7.86 -2.23
CA ALA A 340 16.16 -9.32 -2.32
C ALA A 340 16.94 -9.88 -1.11
N GLU A 341 18.07 -9.26 -0.75
CA GLU A 341 18.87 -9.63 0.42
C GLU A 341 18.11 -9.42 1.74
N LEU A 342 17.36 -8.32 1.86
CA LEU A 342 16.56 -8.06 3.06
C LEU A 342 15.47 -9.12 3.24
N LEU A 343 14.78 -9.48 2.16
CA LEU A 343 13.73 -10.49 2.19
C LEU A 343 14.27 -11.87 2.55
N ALA A 344 15.40 -12.26 1.93
CA ALA A 344 16.09 -13.51 2.25
C ALA A 344 16.50 -13.56 3.74
N SER A 345 17.13 -12.49 4.26
CA SER A 345 17.52 -12.42 5.67
C SER A 345 16.34 -12.32 6.64
N SER A 346 15.17 -11.87 6.19
CA SER A 346 13.93 -11.81 6.97
C SER A 346 13.17 -13.15 7.03
N GLY A 347 13.60 -14.16 6.25
CA GLY A 347 12.97 -15.47 6.17
C GLY A 347 11.89 -15.63 5.09
N ALA A 348 11.77 -14.68 4.16
CA ALA A 348 10.95 -14.89 2.97
C ALA A 348 11.66 -15.85 2.01
N THR A 349 11.00 -16.94 1.64
CA THR A 349 11.58 -17.99 0.76
C THR A 349 11.21 -17.80 -0.70
N THR A 350 10.09 -17.12 -0.96
CA THR A 350 9.62 -16.85 -2.32
C THR A 350 9.25 -15.39 -2.52
N VAL A 351 9.43 -14.91 -3.75
CA VAL A 351 9.01 -13.58 -4.19
C VAL A 351 8.22 -13.69 -5.51
N ALA A 352 7.06 -13.04 -5.61
CA ALA A 352 6.33 -12.93 -6.87
C ALA A 352 6.78 -11.68 -7.62
N LEU A 353 7.33 -11.87 -8.82
CA LEU A 353 7.88 -10.84 -9.69
C LEU A 353 7.25 -10.93 -11.09
N SER A 354 7.27 -9.83 -11.84
CA SER A 354 7.04 -9.91 -13.27
C SER A 354 8.22 -10.65 -13.92
N ALA A 355 7.96 -11.51 -14.91
CA ALA A 355 9.04 -12.13 -15.70
C ALA A 355 9.96 -11.09 -16.37
N ARG A 356 9.48 -9.86 -16.63
CA ARG A 356 10.30 -8.75 -17.16
C ARG A 356 11.24 -8.10 -16.13
N ALA A 357 11.08 -8.43 -14.85
CA ALA A 357 11.86 -7.87 -13.77
C ALA A 357 13.18 -8.61 -13.54
N VAL A 358 13.37 -9.77 -14.17
CA VAL A 358 14.55 -10.62 -13.95
C VAL A 358 15.09 -11.07 -15.31
N THR A 359 16.39 -10.87 -15.53
CA THR A 359 17.10 -11.55 -16.61
C THR A 359 17.54 -12.93 -16.13
N THR A 360 17.25 -13.98 -16.89
CA THR A 360 17.44 -15.37 -16.49
C THR A 360 18.36 -16.14 -17.44
N SER A 361 18.91 -17.25 -16.98
CA SER A 361 19.77 -18.15 -17.78
C SER A 361 19.02 -18.94 -18.86
N SER A 362 17.70 -19.07 -18.73
CA SER A 362 16.81 -19.67 -19.72
C SER A 362 15.81 -18.65 -20.24
N ASN A 363 15.25 -18.91 -21.43
CA ASN A 363 14.21 -18.09 -22.01
C ASN A 363 12.86 -18.41 -21.35
N SER A 364 12.17 -17.38 -20.86
CA SER A 364 10.80 -17.44 -20.32
C SER A 364 10.55 -18.51 -19.23
N PRO A 365 11.39 -18.63 -18.18
CA PRO A 365 11.12 -19.56 -17.09
C PRO A 365 9.96 -19.09 -16.21
N ALA A 366 9.22 -20.04 -15.64
CA ALA A 366 8.18 -19.78 -14.64
C ALA A 366 8.75 -19.45 -13.25
N ILE A 367 9.96 -19.94 -12.94
CA ILE A 367 10.67 -19.67 -11.69
C ILE A 367 12.15 -19.41 -11.91
N ALA A 368 12.73 -18.57 -11.07
CA ALA A 368 14.16 -18.31 -11.05
C ALA A 368 14.74 -18.26 -9.63
N SER A 369 15.97 -18.72 -9.47
CA SER A 369 16.75 -18.63 -8.25
C SER A 369 17.53 -17.32 -8.24
N ILE A 370 17.30 -16.46 -7.24
CA ILE A 370 18.04 -15.20 -7.04
C ILE A 370 19.02 -15.42 -5.89
N SER A 371 20.32 -15.36 -6.20
CA SER A 371 21.38 -15.45 -5.20
C SER A 371 21.61 -14.09 -4.54
N THR A 372 21.66 -14.07 -3.21
CA THR A 372 21.98 -12.88 -2.41
C THR A 372 23.05 -13.23 -1.37
N PRO A 373 23.74 -12.24 -0.78
CA PRO A 373 24.68 -12.49 0.32
C PRO A 373 24.05 -13.20 1.53
N ALA A 374 22.74 -12.99 1.77
CA ALA A 374 22.00 -13.58 2.88
C ALA A 374 21.41 -14.97 2.58
N GLY A 375 21.55 -15.47 1.34
CA GLY A 375 20.96 -16.73 0.90
C GLY A 375 20.26 -16.62 -0.44
N THR A 376 19.57 -17.68 -0.84
CA THR A 376 18.85 -17.74 -2.11
C THR A 376 17.36 -17.52 -1.88
N ILE A 377 16.71 -16.75 -2.75
CA ILE A 377 15.25 -16.60 -2.79
C ILE A 377 14.71 -17.07 -4.14
N THR A 378 13.59 -17.80 -4.13
CA THR A 378 12.95 -18.28 -5.36
C THR A 378 11.95 -17.24 -5.87
N ALA A 379 12.16 -16.73 -7.07
CA ALA A 379 11.23 -15.87 -7.77
C ALA A 379 10.18 -16.68 -8.54
N LEU A 380 8.90 -16.41 -8.27
CA LEU A 380 7.76 -16.79 -9.11
C LEU A 380 7.60 -15.72 -10.19
N LEU A 381 7.79 -16.09 -11.45
CA LEU A 381 7.85 -15.15 -12.58
C LEU A 381 6.50 -15.10 -13.31
N ILE A 382 5.69 -14.10 -12.94
CA ILE A 382 4.36 -13.83 -13.49
C ILE A 382 4.50 -13.39 -14.96
N ASP A 383 3.78 -14.05 -15.86
CA ASP A 383 3.73 -13.65 -17.26
C ASP A 383 3.03 -12.28 -17.39
N PRO A 384 3.74 -11.25 -17.89
CA PRO A 384 3.20 -9.89 -17.90
C PRO A 384 2.04 -9.70 -18.88
N VAL A 385 1.95 -10.50 -19.95
CA VAL A 385 0.88 -10.40 -20.93
C VAL A 385 -0.40 -11.01 -20.35
N LEU A 386 -0.30 -12.20 -19.75
CA LEU A 386 -1.42 -12.81 -19.04
C LEU A 386 -1.88 -11.94 -17.87
N ALA A 387 -0.94 -11.38 -17.08
CA ALA A 387 -1.27 -10.45 -16.01
C ALA A 387 -2.05 -9.23 -16.51
N ASN A 388 -1.68 -8.67 -17.66
CA ASN A 388 -2.38 -7.52 -18.25
C ASN A 388 -3.81 -7.88 -18.70
N LEU A 389 -4.00 -9.06 -19.30
CA LEU A 389 -5.31 -9.55 -19.71
C LEU A 389 -6.25 -9.74 -18.51
N LEU A 390 -5.72 -10.23 -17.39
CA LEU A 390 -6.43 -10.46 -16.13
C LEU A 390 -6.76 -9.19 -15.35
N THR A 391 -6.00 -8.10 -15.53
CA THR A 391 -6.09 -6.90 -14.67
C THR A 391 -6.68 -5.69 -15.37
N THR A 392 -6.59 -5.61 -16.70
CA THR A 392 -7.21 -4.52 -17.45
C THR A 392 -8.73 -4.59 -17.26
N PRO A 393 -9.41 -3.49 -16.86
CA PRO A 393 -10.86 -3.49 -16.64
C PRO A 393 -11.62 -4.01 -17.85
N LYS A 394 -12.66 -4.82 -17.60
CA LYS A 394 -13.56 -5.38 -18.62
C LYS A 394 -14.96 -4.91 -18.31
N THR A 395 -15.48 -4.03 -19.16
CA THR A 395 -16.72 -3.30 -18.91
C THR A 395 -17.88 -3.82 -19.75
N SER A 396 -17.59 -4.52 -20.84
CA SER A 396 -18.57 -5.12 -21.74
C SER A 396 -18.38 -6.64 -21.88
N ALA A 397 -19.40 -7.31 -22.42
CA ALA A 397 -19.29 -8.73 -22.80
C ALA A 397 -18.23 -8.94 -23.90
N ASN A 398 -18.10 -7.98 -24.82
CA ASN A 398 -17.09 -7.99 -25.88
C ASN A 398 -15.67 -8.00 -25.28
N ASP A 399 -15.37 -7.11 -24.34
CA ASP A 399 -14.05 -7.04 -23.69
C ASP A 399 -13.70 -8.39 -23.01
N VAL A 400 -14.69 -9.02 -22.37
CA VAL A 400 -14.53 -10.32 -21.71
C VAL A 400 -14.24 -11.41 -22.75
N ILE A 401 -14.98 -11.43 -23.86
CA ILE A 401 -14.78 -12.40 -24.95
C ILE A 401 -13.37 -12.25 -25.54
N LEU A 402 -12.97 -11.03 -25.91
CA LEU A 402 -11.69 -10.77 -26.55
C LEU A 402 -10.52 -11.12 -25.64
N ALA A 403 -10.56 -10.73 -24.37
CA ALA A 403 -9.51 -11.07 -23.42
C ALA A 403 -9.43 -12.57 -23.11
N ARG A 404 -10.59 -13.25 -23.07
CA ARG A 404 -10.63 -14.71 -22.92
C ARG A 404 -9.97 -15.40 -24.12
N GLN A 405 -10.33 -15.02 -25.34
CA GLN A 405 -9.74 -15.62 -26.54
C GLN A 405 -8.25 -15.31 -26.66
N GLN A 406 -7.83 -14.09 -26.33
CA GLN A 406 -6.41 -13.74 -26.32
C GLN A 406 -5.65 -14.56 -25.27
N PHE A 407 -6.17 -14.71 -24.04
CA PHE A 407 -5.50 -15.53 -23.01
C PHE A 407 -5.31 -17.00 -23.48
N LEU A 408 -6.35 -17.57 -24.11
CA LEU A 408 -6.28 -18.92 -24.65
C LEU A 408 -5.31 -19.05 -25.82
N ALA A 409 -5.23 -18.03 -26.67
CA ALA A 409 -4.26 -17.94 -27.76
C ALA A 409 -2.82 -17.82 -27.26
N GLU A 410 -2.57 -16.97 -26.27
CA GLU A 410 -1.25 -16.78 -25.63
C GLU A 410 -0.74 -18.11 -25.07
N THR A 411 -1.58 -18.84 -24.36
CA THR A 411 -1.22 -20.14 -23.76
C THR A 411 -1.08 -21.27 -24.78
N ALA A 412 -1.87 -21.27 -25.86
CA ALA A 412 -1.73 -22.20 -26.96
C ALA A 412 -0.42 -22.00 -27.75
N LEU A 413 0.00 -20.75 -27.94
CA LEU A 413 1.27 -20.43 -28.59
C LEU A 413 2.47 -20.79 -27.70
N LEU A 414 2.35 -20.72 -26.38
CA LEU A 414 3.37 -21.27 -25.47
C LEU A 414 3.53 -22.79 -25.63
N ALA A 415 2.42 -23.51 -25.77
CA ALA A 415 2.41 -24.97 -25.93
C ALA A 415 3.05 -25.45 -27.23
N THR A 416 3.03 -24.63 -28.29
CA THR A 416 3.54 -24.97 -29.62
C THR A 416 4.96 -24.46 -29.88
N SER A 417 5.35 -23.34 -29.27
CA SER A 417 6.68 -22.75 -29.45
C SER A 417 7.78 -23.37 -28.57
N SER A 418 7.40 -24.13 -27.53
CA SER A 418 8.34 -24.72 -26.57
C SER A 418 8.76 -26.13 -26.99
N THR A 419 10.04 -26.48 -26.84
CA THR A 419 10.58 -27.83 -27.16
C THR A 419 10.30 -28.88 -26.07
N GLY A 420 9.26 -28.67 -25.26
CA GLY A 420 8.87 -29.47 -24.10
C GLY A 420 7.68 -28.83 -23.35
N ALA A 421 7.31 -29.37 -22.18
CA ALA A 421 6.23 -28.82 -21.37
C ALA A 421 6.61 -27.44 -20.83
N ALA A 422 6.07 -26.39 -21.43
CA ALA A 422 6.23 -25.02 -20.94
C ALA A 422 5.52 -24.87 -19.59
N HIS A 423 6.07 -24.05 -18.71
CA HIS A 423 5.43 -23.67 -17.45
C HIS A 423 5.17 -22.16 -17.48
N VAL A 424 3.97 -21.73 -17.08
CA VAL A 424 3.60 -20.30 -17.00
C VAL A 424 2.90 -19.99 -15.69
N VAL A 425 3.19 -18.82 -15.14
CA VAL A 425 2.54 -18.31 -13.92
C VAL A 425 1.52 -17.25 -14.29
N ALA A 426 0.26 -17.48 -13.99
CA ALA A 426 -0.84 -16.55 -14.22
C ALA A 426 -1.29 -15.90 -12.90
N ALA A 427 -1.14 -14.59 -12.81
CA ALA A 427 -1.43 -13.81 -11.61
C ALA A 427 -1.52 -12.31 -11.95
N PRO A 428 -2.18 -11.49 -11.12
CA PRO A 428 -2.05 -10.04 -11.20
C PRO A 428 -0.67 -9.57 -10.73
N LEU A 429 -0.18 -8.40 -11.18
CA LEU A 429 1.05 -7.80 -10.61
C LEU A 429 0.79 -6.99 -9.32
N ASP A 430 -0.47 -6.74 -8.99
CA ASP A 430 -0.92 -6.07 -7.77
C ASP A 430 -1.86 -7.00 -7.00
N VAL A 431 -1.65 -7.12 -5.69
CA VAL A 431 -2.45 -7.98 -4.81
C VAL A 431 -3.88 -7.46 -4.58
N ARG A 432 -4.15 -6.18 -4.88
CA ARG A 432 -5.49 -5.55 -4.81
C ARG A 432 -6.29 -5.77 -6.09
N TRP A 433 -6.22 -7.00 -6.59
CA TRP A 433 -6.82 -7.40 -7.86
C TRP A 433 -8.35 -7.42 -7.79
N THR A 434 -8.98 -6.87 -8.84
CA THR A 434 -10.44 -6.85 -9.03
C THR A 434 -10.77 -7.46 -10.39
N PRO A 435 -10.82 -8.80 -10.51
CA PRO A 435 -11.10 -9.44 -11.78
C PRO A 435 -12.56 -9.37 -12.19
N ASN A 436 -12.81 -9.57 -13.48
CA ASN A 436 -14.14 -9.93 -13.97
C ASN A 436 -14.42 -11.42 -13.64
N SER A 437 -15.50 -11.67 -12.89
CA SER A 437 -15.83 -13.02 -12.39
C SER A 437 -16.14 -14.03 -13.49
N GLN A 438 -16.78 -13.59 -14.58
CA GLN A 438 -17.10 -14.47 -15.72
C GLN A 438 -15.83 -14.87 -16.47
N LEU A 439 -14.98 -13.89 -16.80
CA LEU A 439 -13.69 -14.15 -17.46
C LEU A 439 -12.89 -15.19 -16.67
N LEU A 440 -12.78 -14.99 -15.36
CA LEU A 440 -11.96 -15.83 -14.51
C LEU A 440 -12.49 -17.25 -14.39
N SER A 441 -13.80 -17.41 -14.24
CA SER A 441 -14.47 -18.73 -14.21
C SER A 441 -14.30 -19.47 -15.54
N ASP A 442 -14.41 -18.76 -16.67
CA ASP A 442 -14.19 -19.33 -18.00
C ASP A 442 -12.74 -19.79 -18.19
N LEU A 443 -11.76 -19.01 -17.74
CA LEU A 443 -10.34 -19.34 -17.87
C LEU A 443 -9.91 -20.52 -16.99
N LEU A 444 -10.41 -20.61 -15.76
CA LEU A 444 -10.17 -21.77 -14.89
C LEU A 444 -10.84 -23.04 -15.46
N SER A 445 -12.06 -22.92 -15.97
CA SER A 445 -12.71 -24.03 -16.68
C SER A 445 -11.93 -24.44 -17.94
N ALA A 446 -11.43 -23.48 -18.70
CA ALA A 446 -10.62 -23.74 -19.89
C ALA A 446 -9.27 -24.39 -19.54
N THR A 447 -8.68 -24.06 -18.39
CA THR A 447 -7.41 -24.64 -17.91
C THR A 447 -7.47 -26.17 -17.81
N THR A 448 -8.64 -26.75 -17.51
CA THR A 448 -8.83 -28.20 -17.40
C THR A 448 -9.43 -28.86 -18.65
N THR A 449 -10.01 -28.07 -19.54
CA THR A 449 -10.75 -28.59 -20.71
C THR A 449 -10.03 -28.37 -22.03
N ALA A 450 -9.09 -27.41 -22.09
CA ALA A 450 -8.26 -27.14 -23.24
C ALA A 450 -7.11 -28.17 -23.34
N PRO A 451 -6.92 -28.84 -24.48
CA PRO A 451 -5.88 -29.87 -24.63
C PRO A 451 -4.45 -29.32 -24.63
N TRP A 452 -4.24 -28.01 -24.75
CA TRP A 452 -2.93 -27.36 -24.66
C TRP A 452 -2.62 -26.77 -23.27
N LEU A 453 -3.50 -26.98 -22.27
CA LEU A 453 -3.32 -26.51 -20.91
C LEU A 453 -3.37 -27.67 -19.91
N SER A 454 -2.61 -27.54 -18.83
CA SER A 454 -2.67 -28.42 -17.67
C SER A 454 -2.52 -27.60 -16.39
N ALA A 455 -3.44 -27.77 -15.43
CA ALA A 455 -3.32 -27.12 -14.12
C ALA A 455 -2.17 -27.75 -13.33
N HIS A 456 -1.28 -26.92 -12.79
CA HIS A 456 -0.19 -27.33 -11.91
C HIS A 456 -0.23 -26.56 -10.59
N SER A 457 -0.08 -27.27 -9.49
CA SER A 457 0.00 -26.68 -8.16
C SER A 457 1.29 -25.86 -8.00
N LEU A 458 1.28 -24.92 -7.06
CA LEU A 458 2.46 -24.15 -6.73
C LEU A 458 3.57 -25.01 -6.10
N ASP A 459 3.21 -26.05 -5.36
CA ASP A 459 4.21 -26.94 -4.74
C ASP A 459 4.94 -27.78 -5.81
N GLU A 460 4.23 -28.27 -6.83
CA GLU A 460 4.84 -28.91 -8.00
C GLU A 460 5.75 -27.94 -8.76
N LEU A 461 5.33 -26.68 -8.93
CA LEU A 461 6.16 -25.67 -9.57
C LEU A 461 7.43 -25.40 -8.75
N LEU A 462 7.32 -25.23 -7.43
CA LEU A 462 8.45 -24.95 -6.55
C LEU A 462 9.41 -26.14 -6.39
N ALA A 463 8.96 -27.37 -6.68
CA ALA A 463 9.79 -28.56 -6.72
C ALA A 463 10.60 -28.70 -8.04
N SER A 464 10.25 -27.94 -9.08
CA SER A 464 10.98 -27.94 -10.35
C SER A 464 12.32 -27.20 -10.26
N GLU A 465 13.24 -27.51 -11.17
CA GLU A 465 14.56 -26.86 -11.20
C GLU A 465 14.42 -25.39 -11.65
N PRO A 466 14.80 -24.41 -10.82
CA PRO A 466 14.69 -23.01 -11.19
C PRO A 466 15.75 -22.59 -12.18
N ALA A 467 15.40 -21.67 -13.08
CA ALA A 467 16.40 -20.96 -13.88
C ALA A 467 17.32 -20.12 -12.97
N PHE A 468 18.53 -19.83 -13.40
CA PHE A 468 19.39 -18.92 -12.66
C PHE A 468 19.01 -17.47 -12.96
N GLY A 469 18.65 -16.70 -11.92
CA GLY A 469 18.41 -15.26 -12.01
C GLY A 469 19.74 -14.50 -12.08
N GLN A 470 20.02 -13.89 -13.23
CA GLN A 470 21.28 -13.20 -13.48
C GLN A 470 21.25 -11.75 -13.00
N LYS A 471 20.14 -11.04 -13.22
CA LYS A 471 20.04 -9.60 -12.92
C LYS A 471 18.62 -9.18 -12.62
N LEU A 472 18.46 -8.33 -11.60
CA LEU A 472 17.20 -7.66 -11.26
C LEU A 472 17.08 -6.31 -11.96
N ASN A 473 15.89 -6.06 -12.52
CA ASN A 473 15.58 -4.89 -13.33
C ASN A 473 14.45 -4.08 -12.67
N TYR A 474 14.81 -3.15 -11.77
CA TYR A 474 13.84 -2.32 -11.06
C TYR A 474 13.18 -1.25 -11.96
N GLY A 475 13.98 -0.52 -12.75
CA GLY A 475 13.49 0.45 -13.72
C GLY A 475 12.93 1.76 -13.14
N ARG A 476 12.78 2.78 -14.01
CA ARG A 476 12.38 4.14 -13.62
C ARG A 476 10.89 4.27 -13.26
N ILE A 477 10.01 3.52 -13.92
CA ILE A 477 8.56 3.57 -13.67
C ILE A 477 8.27 3.11 -12.24
N ALA A 478 8.85 1.98 -11.81
CA ALA A 478 8.68 1.48 -10.44
C ALA A 478 9.23 2.47 -9.41
N LYS A 479 10.39 3.07 -9.67
CA LYS A 479 10.99 4.11 -8.82
C LYS A 479 10.11 5.33 -8.63
N ASN A 480 9.46 5.79 -9.70
CA ASN A 480 8.55 6.94 -9.64
C ASN A 480 7.23 6.62 -8.90
N ALA A 481 6.86 5.35 -8.82
CA ALA A 481 5.68 4.88 -8.11
C ALA A 481 5.94 4.57 -6.62
N GLU A 482 7.18 4.69 -6.12
CA GLU A 482 7.52 4.47 -4.72
C GLU A 482 6.78 5.46 -3.78
N LEU A 483 6.64 5.06 -2.51
CA LEU A 483 6.13 5.98 -1.49
C LEU A 483 7.07 7.20 -1.34
N PRO A 484 6.54 8.44 -1.32
CA PRO A 484 7.38 9.63 -1.29
C PRO A 484 8.26 9.71 -0.04
N THR A 485 9.54 10.11 -0.20
CA THR A 485 10.48 10.26 0.93
C THR A 485 9.94 11.16 2.05
N ALA A 486 9.26 12.26 1.71
CA ALA A 486 8.68 13.17 2.69
C ALA A 486 7.57 12.51 3.53
N TYR A 487 6.83 11.54 2.96
CA TYR A 487 5.85 10.73 3.68
C TYR A 487 6.57 9.73 4.60
N LEU A 488 7.59 9.03 4.10
CA LEU A 488 8.37 8.07 4.89
C LEU A 488 9.10 8.70 6.08
N GLN A 489 9.56 9.95 5.96
CA GLN A 489 10.09 10.72 7.08
C GLN A 489 9.05 10.97 8.18
N GLN A 490 7.77 11.12 7.83
CA GLN A 490 6.70 11.25 8.82
C GLN A 490 6.39 9.92 9.50
N VAL A 491 6.46 8.81 8.76
CA VAL A 491 6.32 7.45 9.33
C VAL A 491 7.46 7.16 10.30
N SER A 492 8.71 7.43 9.92
CA SER A 492 9.88 7.29 10.79
C SER A 492 9.77 8.14 12.07
N LYS A 493 9.26 9.38 11.97
CA LYS A 493 8.95 10.21 13.16
C LYS A 493 7.87 9.60 14.04
N ALA A 494 6.82 9.00 13.46
CA ALA A 494 5.78 8.32 14.23
C ALA A 494 6.36 7.10 14.97
N GLN A 495 7.25 6.34 14.33
CA GLN A 495 7.96 5.22 14.94
C GLN A 495 8.86 5.68 16.10
N ALA A 496 9.63 6.75 15.92
CA ALA A 496 10.46 7.31 16.99
C ALA A 496 9.62 7.79 18.20
N ARG A 497 8.45 8.40 17.94
CA ARG A 497 7.51 8.78 19.02
C ARG A 497 6.93 7.57 19.73
N LEU A 498 6.62 6.49 19.01
CA LEU A 498 6.18 5.25 19.61
C LEU A 498 7.27 4.66 20.50
N GLN A 499 8.53 4.65 20.06
CA GLN A 499 9.66 4.20 20.87
C GLN A 499 9.81 5.02 22.17
N GLN A 500 9.67 6.35 22.09
CA GLN A 500 9.67 7.21 23.27
C GLN A 500 8.53 6.87 24.24
N PHE A 501 7.34 6.55 23.72
CA PHE A 501 6.21 6.13 24.53
C PHE A 501 6.43 4.78 25.18
N VAL A 502 6.86 3.79 24.41
CA VAL A 502 7.12 2.44 24.89
C VAL A 502 8.25 2.41 25.94
N ALA A 503 9.26 3.27 25.80
CA ALA A 503 10.40 3.32 26.72
C ALA A 503 10.02 3.72 28.16
N ILE A 504 8.89 4.39 28.39
CA ILE A 504 8.44 4.77 29.73
C ILE A 504 7.49 3.74 30.36
N LEU A 505 6.97 2.77 29.60
CA LEU A 505 5.97 1.82 30.08
C LEU A 505 6.66 0.64 30.78
N ASP A 506 6.14 0.24 31.94
CA ASP A 506 6.64 -0.96 32.62
C ASP A 506 6.09 -2.26 31.97
N ASP A 507 4.87 -2.24 31.39
CA ASP A 507 4.32 -3.30 30.54
C ASP A 507 4.05 -2.80 29.09
N PRO A 508 5.09 -2.80 28.24
CA PRO A 508 4.97 -2.24 26.89
C PRO A 508 4.03 -3.05 25.99
N ALA A 509 3.78 -4.33 26.27
CA ALA A 509 3.07 -5.22 25.34
C ALA A 509 1.60 -4.82 25.14
N ALA A 510 0.94 -4.35 26.20
CA ALA A 510 -0.49 -4.04 26.20
C ALA A 510 -0.88 -2.94 25.18
N VAL A 511 0.00 -1.96 24.95
CA VAL A 511 -0.30 -0.80 24.08
C VAL A 511 0.55 -0.79 22.80
N SER A 512 1.78 -1.30 22.86
CA SER A 512 2.71 -1.21 21.74
C SER A 512 2.27 -2.01 20.52
N VAL A 513 1.57 -3.14 20.68
CA VAL A 513 1.20 -4.02 19.56
C VAL A 513 0.27 -3.30 18.58
N GLY A 514 -0.78 -2.63 19.08
CA GLY A 514 -1.75 -1.92 18.25
C GLY A 514 -1.12 -0.79 17.45
N PHE A 515 -0.27 0.03 18.10
CA PHE A 515 0.44 1.11 17.42
C PHE A 515 1.54 0.61 16.46
N THR A 516 2.28 -0.43 16.84
CA THR A 516 3.30 -1.03 15.95
C THR A 516 2.63 -1.53 14.68
N GLN A 517 1.56 -2.33 14.80
CA GLN A 517 0.80 -2.81 13.65
C GLN A 517 0.24 -1.65 12.82
N ALA A 518 -0.34 -0.61 13.46
CA ALA A 518 -0.88 0.54 12.75
C ALA A 518 0.22 1.30 11.98
N ILE A 519 1.41 1.48 12.54
CA ILE A 519 2.56 2.08 11.84
C ILE A 519 3.00 1.17 10.69
N THR A 520 3.08 -0.16 10.87
CA THR A 520 3.37 -1.10 9.78
C THR A 520 2.37 -0.95 8.63
N ARG A 521 1.07 -0.78 8.91
CA ARG A 521 0.05 -0.50 7.87
C ARG A 521 0.34 0.76 7.07
N THR A 522 0.93 1.81 7.67
CA THR A 522 1.33 3.03 6.95
C THR A 522 2.46 2.82 5.94
N LEU A 523 3.18 1.70 6.03
CA LEU A 523 4.22 1.28 5.08
C LEU A 523 3.67 0.37 3.96
N SER A 524 2.37 0.11 3.91
CA SER A 524 1.77 -0.75 2.88
C SER A 524 2.00 -0.23 1.47
N SER A 525 2.14 -1.14 0.51
CA SER A 525 2.21 -0.78 -0.91
C SER A 525 0.91 -0.11 -1.43
N ALA A 526 -0.20 -0.24 -0.68
CA ALA A 526 -1.50 0.37 -0.97
C ALA A 526 -1.43 1.85 -1.26
N TRP A 527 -0.58 2.54 -0.49
CA TRP A 527 -0.51 4.00 -0.51
C TRP A 527 0.23 4.53 -1.74
N ARG A 528 0.83 3.66 -2.57
CA ARG A 528 1.30 4.02 -3.91
C ARG A 528 0.12 4.40 -4.82
N GLY A 529 -1.00 3.67 -4.72
CA GLY A 529 -2.23 3.95 -5.46
C GLY A 529 -3.21 4.90 -4.75
N THR A 530 -3.22 4.90 -3.41
CA THR A 530 -4.13 5.73 -2.60
C THR A 530 -3.39 6.58 -1.55
N PRO A 531 -2.52 7.54 -1.97
CA PRO A 531 -1.63 8.26 -1.06
C PRO A 531 -2.36 9.15 -0.05
N LEU A 532 -3.58 9.60 -0.34
CA LEU A 532 -4.38 10.39 0.60
C LEU A 532 -4.84 9.55 1.79
N THR A 533 -5.36 8.35 1.54
CA THR A 533 -5.79 7.42 2.59
C THR A 533 -4.62 7.03 3.51
N GLY A 534 -3.43 6.80 2.96
CA GLY A 534 -2.22 6.53 3.75
C GLY A 534 -1.82 7.71 4.65
N LYS A 535 -1.92 8.95 4.14
CA LYS A 535 -1.69 10.17 4.96
C LYS A 535 -2.72 10.34 6.06
N ASP A 536 -3.99 10.05 5.78
CA ASP A 536 -5.06 10.12 6.78
C ASP A 536 -4.88 9.06 7.88
N LEU A 537 -4.47 7.85 7.52
CA LEU A 537 -4.09 6.79 8.47
C LEU A 537 -2.97 7.29 9.41
N LEU A 538 -1.87 7.76 8.83
CA LEU A 538 -0.72 8.26 9.60
C LEU A 538 -1.10 9.46 10.49
N LYS A 539 -1.98 10.35 10.02
CA LYS A 539 -2.50 11.47 10.80
C LYS A 539 -3.29 10.98 12.01
N GLN A 540 -4.22 10.04 11.82
CA GLN A 540 -5.01 9.49 12.92
C GLN A 540 -4.12 8.81 13.96
N ILE A 541 -3.17 7.98 13.52
CA ILE A 541 -2.20 7.31 14.40
C ILE A 541 -1.42 8.35 15.22
N ASN A 542 -0.96 9.44 14.61
CA ASN A 542 -0.24 10.50 15.33
C ASN A 542 -1.10 11.25 16.34
N ILE A 543 -2.38 11.45 16.06
CA ILE A 543 -3.34 12.06 17.00
C ILE A 543 -3.57 11.12 18.19
N GLU A 544 -3.83 9.84 17.91
CA GLU A 544 -4.06 8.81 18.92
C GLU A 544 -2.83 8.62 19.81
N LEU A 545 -1.64 8.48 19.21
CA LEU A 545 -0.39 8.36 19.94
C LEU A 545 -0.09 9.62 20.75
N GLY A 546 -0.32 10.81 20.19
CA GLY A 546 -0.17 12.07 20.91
C GLY A 546 -1.09 12.17 22.14
N LYS A 547 -2.34 11.70 22.01
CA LYS A 547 -3.28 11.62 23.13
C LYS A 547 -2.77 10.67 24.21
N GLN A 548 -2.28 9.48 23.84
CA GLN A 548 -1.70 8.53 24.78
C GLN A 548 -0.48 9.10 25.50
N MET A 549 0.46 9.69 24.76
CA MET A 549 1.67 10.28 25.35
C MET A 549 1.35 11.43 26.32
N SER A 550 0.30 12.21 26.05
CA SER A 550 -0.10 13.35 26.90
C SER A 550 -0.63 12.96 28.28
N GLN A 551 -0.95 11.68 28.51
CA GLN A 551 -1.41 11.17 29.80
C GLN A 551 -0.28 11.15 30.86
N VAL A 552 0.98 11.21 30.44
CA VAL A 552 2.13 11.37 31.34
C VAL A 552 2.66 12.79 31.21
N HIS A 553 2.48 13.60 32.25
CA HIS A 553 2.75 15.02 32.19
C HIS A 553 3.11 15.64 33.53
N ALA A 554 3.75 16.82 33.51
CA ALA A 554 4.03 17.60 34.71
C ALA A 554 2.90 18.58 35.00
N LEU A 555 2.36 18.56 36.23
CA LEU A 555 1.24 19.42 36.66
C LEU A 555 1.69 20.79 37.18
N SER A 556 2.96 20.92 37.57
CA SER A 556 3.46 22.10 38.28
C SER A 556 3.48 23.33 37.38
N LYS A 557 2.88 24.42 37.86
CA LYS A 557 2.76 25.73 37.18
C LYS A 557 2.91 26.86 38.19
N GLY A 558 3.28 28.05 37.71
CA GLY A 558 3.33 29.27 38.52
C GLY A 558 4.75 29.70 38.89
N THR A 559 4.86 30.51 39.96
CA THR A 559 6.13 31.10 40.41
C THR A 559 6.55 30.52 41.75
N ILE A 560 7.82 30.12 41.85
CA ILE A 560 8.44 29.62 43.08
C ILE A 560 9.56 30.59 43.48
N THR A 561 9.49 31.11 44.71
CA THR A 561 10.43 32.09 45.23
C THR A 561 11.39 31.46 46.22
N PHE A 562 12.69 31.62 45.97
CA PHE A 562 13.75 31.19 46.87
C PHE A 562 14.17 32.33 47.79
N SER A 563 14.26 32.04 49.09
CA SER A 563 14.79 32.95 50.12
C SER A 563 16.30 33.25 49.95
N GLY A 564 16.99 32.49 49.10
CA GLY A 564 18.40 32.64 48.72
C GLY A 564 18.61 32.41 47.23
N ASP A 565 19.80 31.96 46.82
CA ASP A 565 20.13 31.63 45.43
C ASP A 565 19.82 30.16 45.09
N ALA A 566 19.62 29.30 46.09
CA ALA A 566 19.20 27.91 45.95
C ALA A 566 17.94 27.60 46.76
N GLY A 567 17.18 26.59 46.33
CA GLY A 567 15.98 26.10 47.00
C GLY A 567 15.54 24.73 46.48
N ARG A 568 14.52 24.17 47.13
CA ARG A 568 13.83 22.95 46.66
C ARG A 568 12.57 23.34 45.90
N VAL A 569 12.39 22.71 44.75
CA VAL A 569 11.29 22.93 43.82
C VAL A 569 10.41 21.68 43.86
N PRO A 570 9.20 21.74 44.44
CA PRO A 570 8.27 20.62 44.39
C PRO A 570 7.74 20.47 42.97
N ILE A 571 8.01 19.33 42.33
CA ILE A 571 7.50 19.02 41.00
C ILE A 571 6.56 17.83 41.09
N THR A 572 5.28 18.08 40.84
CA THR A 572 4.27 17.02 40.67
C THR A 572 4.23 16.53 39.22
N LEU A 573 4.45 15.24 39.05
CA LEU A 573 4.24 14.47 37.82
C LEU A 573 2.97 13.64 37.96
N ALA A 574 2.24 13.47 36.85
CA ALA A 574 1.01 12.69 36.78
C ALA A 574 1.14 11.61 35.72
N ASN A 575 0.60 10.43 36.02
CA ASN A 575 0.38 9.34 35.09
C ASN A 575 -1.11 9.00 35.09
N ASP A 576 -1.81 9.40 34.03
CA ASP A 576 -3.22 9.10 33.84
C ASP A 576 -3.46 7.77 33.10
N LEU A 577 -2.39 7.05 32.70
CA LEU A 577 -2.48 5.73 32.09
C LEU A 577 -2.99 4.68 33.10
N ASP A 578 -3.43 3.55 32.58
CA ASP A 578 -3.90 2.37 33.32
C ASP A 578 -2.78 1.43 33.80
N GLN A 579 -1.52 1.81 33.55
CA GLN A 579 -0.33 1.07 33.96
C GLN A 579 0.73 2.00 34.54
N SER A 580 1.67 1.46 35.29
CA SER A 580 2.80 2.21 35.86
C SER A 580 3.79 2.64 34.77
N VAL A 581 4.46 3.76 35.02
CA VAL A 581 5.51 4.29 34.14
C VAL A 581 6.76 4.65 34.92
N THR A 582 7.91 4.49 34.25
CA THR A 582 9.22 4.89 34.76
C THR A 582 9.79 6.01 33.91
N VAL A 583 10.06 7.16 34.52
CA VAL A 583 10.57 8.35 33.84
C VAL A 583 11.76 8.99 34.55
N SER A 584 12.48 9.83 33.82
CA SER A 584 13.44 10.79 34.37
C SER A 584 12.93 12.21 34.14
N MET A 585 13.44 13.20 34.87
CA MET A 585 13.08 14.59 34.68
C MET A 585 14.27 15.54 34.89
N GLN A 586 14.23 16.69 34.22
CA GLN A 586 15.19 17.76 34.41
C GLN A 586 14.52 19.13 34.38
N LEU A 587 14.99 20.04 35.22
CA LEU A 587 14.66 21.46 35.14
C LEU A 587 15.66 22.15 34.20
N VAL A 588 15.15 22.82 33.17
CA VAL A 588 15.96 23.51 32.15
C VAL A 588 15.62 25.00 32.16
N GLY A 589 16.58 25.83 32.60
CA GLY A 589 16.42 27.28 32.60
C GLY A 589 16.45 27.89 31.21
N VAL A 590 15.81 29.04 31.03
CA VAL A 590 15.85 29.82 29.79
C VAL A 590 16.34 31.24 30.11
N PRO A 591 17.63 31.57 29.87
CA PRO A 591 18.69 30.74 29.28
C PRO A 591 19.24 29.67 30.24
N ALA A 592 19.74 28.54 29.70
CA ALA A 592 20.16 27.36 30.46
C ALA A 592 21.28 27.65 31.47
N VAL A 593 22.19 28.57 31.13
CA VAL A 593 23.33 28.97 31.99
C VAL A 593 22.93 29.62 33.31
N ARG A 594 21.64 29.99 33.48
CA ARG A 594 21.14 30.62 34.71
C ARG A 594 20.56 29.65 35.73
N LEU A 595 20.52 28.35 35.42
CA LEU A 595 19.97 27.33 36.30
C LEU A 595 20.97 26.19 36.48
N GLU A 596 21.31 25.89 37.72
CA GLU A 596 21.98 24.64 38.09
C GLU A 596 20.95 23.72 38.76
N SER A 597 20.67 22.58 38.16
CA SER A 597 19.77 21.57 38.72
C SER A 597 20.14 20.18 38.19
N PRO A 598 20.41 19.19 39.07
CA PRO A 598 20.70 17.83 38.65
C PRO A 598 19.42 17.17 38.10
N PRO A 599 19.54 16.26 37.11
CA PRO A 599 18.41 15.45 36.68
C PRO A 599 17.98 14.50 37.81
N VAL A 600 16.68 14.19 37.86
CA VAL A 600 16.14 13.15 38.74
C VAL A 600 15.73 11.96 37.89
N THR A 601 16.24 10.78 38.22
CA THR A 601 16.08 9.55 37.43
C THR A 601 15.25 8.50 38.18
N ASN A 602 14.73 7.50 37.45
CA ASN A 602 14.01 6.35 38.00
C ASN A 602 12.78 6.72 38.84
N ILE A 603 12.02 7.71 38.37
CA ILE A 603 10.77 8.11 39.01
C ILE A 603 9.68 7.15 38.52
N VAL A 604 9.22 6.30 39.42
CA VAL A 604 8.09 5.39 39.17
C VAL A 604 6.80 6.10 39.53
N ILE A 605 5.84 6.12 38.59
CA ILE A 605 4.51 6.69 38.78
C ILE A 605 3.48 5.60 38.50
N GLU A 606 2.82 5.12 39.55
CA GLU A 606 1.76 4.12 39.47
C GLU A 606 0.58 4.57 38.58
N ALA A 607 -0.18 3.61 38.06
CA ALA A 607 -1.36 3.84 37.22
C ALA A 607 -2.37 4.80 37.88
N GLY A 608 -2.79 5.84 37.15
CA GLY A 608 -3.75 6.85 37.62
C GLY A 608 -3.27 7.65 38.84
N ARG A 609 -1.96 7.65 39.17
CA ARG A 609 -1.40 8.32 40.34
C ARG A 609 -0.56 9.55 39.96
N LYS A 610 -0.24 10.32 41.01
CA LYS A 610 0.62 11.50 40.95
C LYS A 610 1.74 11.33 41.96
N VAL A 611 2.94 11.76 41.59
CA VAL A 611 4.13 11.74 42.46
C VAL A 611 4.72 13.14 42.50
N SER A 612 5.01 13.63 43.70
CA SER A 612 5.70 14.90 43.90
C SER A 612 7.16 14.63 44.27
N VAL A 613 8.07 15.21 43.51
CA VAL A 613 9.52 15.07 43.68
C VAL A 613 10.11 16.45 44.02
N GLU A 614 10.91 16.51 45.08
CA GLU A 614 11.63 17.73 45.46
C GLU A 614 12.94 17.80 44.69
N VAL A 615 13.08 18.81 43.82
CA VAL A 615 14.27 19.00 42.99
C VAL A 615 15.10 20.17 43.52
N GLU A 616 16.39 19.95 43.78
CA GLU A 616 17.30 21.03 44.14
C GLU A 616 17.63 21.89 42.92
N ALA A 617 17.53 23.21 43.08
CA ALA A 617 17.80 24.17 42.02
C ALA A 617 18.51 25.42 42.57
N ARG A 618 19.52 25.89 41.84
CA ARG A 618 20.19 27.18 42.08
C ARG A 618 19.97 28.11 40.89
N VAL A 619 19.49 29.32 41.17
CA VAL A 619 19.25 30.38 40.19
C VAL A 619 20.41 31.37 40.21
N ILE A 620 20.97 31.64 39.04
CA ILE A 620 22.05 32.61 38.85
C ILE A 620 21.43 33.92 38.32
N GLY A 621 21.61 35.01 39.08
CA GLY A 621 21.04 36.33 38.81
C GLY A 621 19.75 36.63 39.57
N GLY A 622 19.27 37.87 39.48
CA GLY A 622 18.14 38.38 40.28
C GLY A 622 16.78 38.41 39.58
N ASP A 623 16.76 38.37 38.24
CA ASP A 623 15.50 38.45 37.48
C ASP A 623 14.75 37.11 37.49
N PRO A 624 13.41 37.11 37.43
CA PRO A 624 12.62 35.89 37.26
C PRO A 624 13.15 35.03 36.09
N LEU A 625 13.35 33.75 36.37
CA LEU A 625 13.90 32.79 35.41
C LEU A 625 12.80 31.82 34.97
N PRO A 626 12.37 31.85 33.70
CA PRO A 626 11.55 30.79 33.14
C PRO A 626 12.30 29.46 33.15
N VAL A 627 11.67 28.41 33.66
CA VAL A 627 12.23 27.06 33.76
C VAL A 627 11.25 26.06 33.17
N ASN A 628 11.74 25.24 32.25
CA ASN A 628 10.99 24.15 31.66
C ASN A 628 11.23 22.86 32.45
N ILE A 629 10.16 22.20 32.81
CA ILE A 629 10.11 20.86 33.36
C ILE A 629 10.06 19.90 32.18
N GLN A 630 11.19 19.29 31.84
CA GLN A 630 11.29 18.33 30.76
C GLN A 630 11.31 16.92 31.35
N ILE A 631 10.37 16.08 30.91
CA ILE A 631 10.39 14.64 31.18
C ILE A 631 11.28 13.97 30.14
N PHE A 632 11.98 12.92 30.57
CA PHE A 632 12.82 12.08 29.74
C PHE A 632 12.44 10.62 29.94
N THR A 633 12.64 9.83 28.90
CA THR A 633 12.61 8.38 28.98
C THR A 633 13.81 7.87 29.81
N PRO A 634 13.80 6.61 30.30
CA PRO A 634 14.92 6.04 31.06
C PRO A 634 16.26 6.05 30.30
N ASP A 635 16.22 5.96 28.97
CA ASP A 635 17.36 6.06 28.05
C ASP A 635 17.76 7.51 27.69
N GLY A 636 17.09 8.52 28.27
CA GLY A 636 17.50 9.92 28.17
C GLY A 636 16.93 10.68 26.96
N LEU A 637 15.95 10.12 26.24
CA LEU A 637 15.25 10.83 25.17
C LEU A 637 14.21 11.78 25.76
N LYS A 638 14.01 12.94 25.14
CA LYS A 638 12.97 13.89 25.57
C LYS A 638 11.58 13.28 25.38
N TYR A 639 10.75 13.36 26.41
CA TYR A 639 9.39 12.84 26.42
C TYR A 639 8.37 13.96 26.64
N GLY A 640 7.32 13.96 25.82
CA GLY A 640 6.19 14.89 25.95
C GLY A 640 6.53 16.37 25.73
N VAL A 641 5.53 17.23 25.93
CA VAL A 641 5.68 18.69 25.88
C VAL A 641 6.11 19.18 27.26
N PRO A 642 7.14 20.04 27.37
CA PRO A 642 7.58 20.54 28.67
C PRO A 642 6.54 21.47 29.31
N SER A 643 6.41 21.39 30.64
CA SER A 643 5.64 22.35 31.44
C SER A 643 6.55 23.48 31.91
N SER A 644 6.03 24.71 32.06
CA SER A 644 6.85 25.86 32.47
C SER A 644 6.48 26.37 33.87
N ILE A 645 7.50 26.68 34.66
CA ILE A 645 7.43 27.39 35.94
C ILE A 645 8.36 28.61 35.89
N THR A 646 8.21 29.52 36.84
CA THR A 646 9.13 30.66 37.00
C THR A 646 9.83 30.56 38.36
N LEU A 647 11.16 30.61 38.37
CA LEU A 647 11.93 30.67 39.60
C LEU A 647 12.40 32.10 39.86
N THR A 648 12.20 32.60 41.08
CA THR A 648 12.67 33.92 41.52
C THR A 648 13.63 33.77 42.70
N SER A 649 14.72 34.53 42.72
CA SER A 649 15.71 34.51 43.82
C SER A 649 15.76 35.86 44.52
N THR A 650 15.74 35.84 45.86
CA THR A 650 15.95 37.04 46.69
C THR A 650 17.41 37.23 47.13
N ALA A 651 18.37 36.43 46.63
CA ALA A 651 19.77 36.55 47.06
C ALA A 651 20.44 37.85 46.58
N TYR A 652 20.14 38.29 45.35
CA TYR A 652 20.78 39.46 44.75
C TYR A 652 20.23 40.79 45.26
N SER A 653 19.01 40.82 45.82
CA SER A 653 18.50 42.03 46.49
C SER A 653 19.25 42.36 47.78
N ARG A 654 20.03 41.43 48.36
CA ARG A 654 20.89 41.68 49.53
C ARG A 654 22.25 42.31 49.21
N ALA A 655 22.72 42.28 47.96
CA ALA A 655 24.00 42.91 47.59
C ALA A 655 23.96 44.44 47.77
N ALA A 656 22.79 45.07 47.55
CA ALA A 656 22.57 46.50 47.84
C ALA A 656 22.78 46.84 49.32
N GLY A 657 22.45 45.92 50.24
CA GLY A 657 22.62 46.11 51.68
C GLY A 657 24.09 46.25 52.12
N TRP A 658 25.00 45.49 51.50
CA TRP A 658 26.44 45.59 51.77
C TRP A 658 27.05 46.87 51.21
N VAL A 659 26.62 47.31 50.02
CA VAL A 659 27.09 48.57 49.43
C VAL A 659 26.60 49.76 50.25
N VAL A 660 25.32 49.77 50.68
CA VAL A 660 24.79 50.82 51.55
C VAL A 660 25.42 50.75 52.94
N GLY A 661 25.63 49.56 53.50
CA GLY A 661 26.31 49.38 54.78
C GLY A 661 27.77 49.86 54.75
N ALA A 662 28.51 49.54 53.69
CA ALA A 662 29.88 50.02 53.49
C ALA A 662 29.93 51.53 53.26
N ALA A 663 28.99 52.09 52.48
CA ALA A 663 28.87 53.54 52.28
C ALA A 663 28.52 54.25 53.60
N PHE A 664 27.61 53.69 54.40
CA PHE A 664 27.24 54.23 55.71
C PHE A 664 28.41 54.15 56.69
N LEU A 665 29.17 53.05 56.71
CA LEU A 665 30.37 52.90 57.52
C LEU A 665 31.47 53.88 57.09
N ALA A 666 31.67 54.07 55.78
CA ALA A 666 32.60 55.06 55.25
C ALA A 666 32.21 56.50 55.65
N ILE A 667 30.91 56.84 55.59
CA ILE A 667 30.37 58.11 56.08
C ILE A 667 30.60 58.24 57.60
N LEU A 668 30.34 57.20 58.38
CA LEU A 668 30.54 57.20 59.83
C LEU A 668 32.02 57.46 60.19
N ILE A 669 32.95 56.81 59.48
CA ILE A 669 34.40 57.05 59.61
C ILE A 669 34.74 58.50 59.26
N PHE A 670 34.16 59.04 58.17
CA PHE A 670 34.37 60.44 57.78
C PHE A 670 33.86 61.44 58.82
N VAL A 671 32.71 61.15 59.45
CA VAL A 671 32.13 61.98 60.51
C VAL A 671 32.99 61.92 61.78
N VAL A 672 33.43 60.73 62.20
CA VAL A 672 34.32 60.57 63.36
C VAL A 672 35.66 61.26 63.14
N ALA A 673 36.26 61.12 61.95
CA ALA A 673 37.48 61.83 61.55
C ALA A 673 37.27 63.36 61.49
N GLY A 674 36.09 63.81 61.06
CA GLY A 674 35.72 65.23 61.02
C GLY A 674 35.54 65.86 62.41
N VAL A 675 34.87 65.15 63.33
CA VAL A 675 34.65 65.59 64.71
C VAL A 675 35.95 65.62 65.51
N THR A 676 36.81 64.59 65.37
CA THR A 676 38.13 64.57 66.01
C THR A 676 39.05 65.70 65.50
N ARG A 677 39.05 66.00 64.19
CA ARG A 677 39.75 67.20 63.65
C ARG A 677 39.19 68.51 64.21
N ARG A 678 37.88 68.62 64.42
CA ARG A 678 37.22 69.82 64.94
C ARG A 678 37.52 70.05 66.42
N ILE A 679 37.59 68.97 67.21
CA ILE A 679 37.99 69.00 68.62
C ILE A 679 39.48 69.37 68.76
N TRP A 680 40.35 68.85 67.89
CA TRP A 680 41.77 69.24 67.87
C TRP A 680 42.00 70.70 67.44
N LYS A 681 41.16 71.27 66.55
CA LYS A 681 41.20 72.70 66.22
C LYS A 681 40.67 73.60 67.34
N ALA A 682 39.71 73.15 68.15
CA ALA A 682 39.16 73.92 69.27
C ALA A 682 40.10 73.99 70.51
N GLN A 683 41.08 73.09 70.63
CA GLN A 683 42.08 73.13 71.71
C GLN A 683 43.30 74.03 71.42
N ARG A 684 43.44 74.59 70.21
CA ARG A 684 44.53 75.53 69.87
C ARG A 684 44.20 77.02 70.04
N SER A 685 42.98 77.37 70.46
CA SER A 685 42.54 78.77 70.68
C SER A 685 42.33 79.14 72.16
N ARG A 686 42.99 78.45 73.09
CA ARG A 686 43.03 78.82 74.52
C ARG A 686 44.44 78.64 75.13
N LYS A 687 45.48 79.13 74.45
CA LYS A 687 46.82 79.34 75.03
C LYS A 687 47.68 80.28 74.16
N SER A 688 47.43 81.59 74.24
CA SER A 688 48.44 82.65 73.97
C SER A 688 47.85 84.06 74.18
N THR A 689 47.86 84.53 75.42
CA THR A 689 47.96 85.96 75.78
C THR A 689 48.92 86.02 76.97
N LYS A 690 50.23 86.10 76.74
CA LYS A 690 51.09 87.30 76.61
C LYS A 690 51.74 87.67 77.95
N SER A 691 53.03 87.35 78.08
CA SER A 691 53.99 87.89 79.06
C SER A 691 55.40 87.79 78.46
N SER A 692 55.84 88.88 77.84
CA SER A 692 57.22 89.37 77.72
C SER A 692 57.15 90.61 76.84
N ASP A 693 57.94 91.67 77.01
CA ASP A 693 58.61 92.23 78.17
C ASP A 693 58.89 93.70 77.78
N THR A 694 59.09 94.53 78.79
CA THR A 694 59.26 95.98 78.73
C THR A 694 60.65 96.39 78.21
N VAL A 695 60.81 97.70 77.94
CA VAL A 695 62.05 98.53 77.84
C VAL A 695 62.56 98.76 76.41
N SER A 696 62.54 99.99 75.86
CA SER A 696 63.27 101.18 76.33
C SER A 696 62.71 102.51 75.80
N SER A 697 63.09 103.60 76.50
CA SER A 697 62.97 105.05 76.24
C SER A 697 61.86 105.79 76.97
#